data_AF-A0A356J3G3-F1
#
_entry.id   AF-A0A356J3G3-F1
#
_cell.length_a   1.000
_cell.length_b   1.000
_cell.length_c   1.000
_cell.angle_alpha   90.00
_cell.angle_beta   90.00
_cell.angle_gamma   90.00
#
_symmetry.space_group_name_H-M   'P 1'
#
loop_
_entity.id
_entity.type
_entity.pdbx_description
1 polymer ?
#
loop_
_entity_poly.entity_id
_entity_poly.type
_entity_poly.pdbx_seq_one_letter_code
_entity_poly.pdbx_strand_id
1 'polypeptide(L)'
;AFGSVNAAGASDDKIGKDSVEASAAGAELVVGNAADGTFALPLADGAGTLAFTKTGAGTLELPRAARTNTGATTVAQGTLKLVDDPRFSKSLAYWFDASREEDFEKDASGVITKWKARGGSAVSAFTAKAGSPTWGKTGKVNGHNVVSTRSVDGTADQLVADAKATHRTLFVVARVNSAVAMGGLIGDSGRDYGQRLNGDASQYETESGNWTIETRNAGGLRMDGAVKKDTAVDAGKPHILTLYHDRDDWATTLSWGGTSKTGSAELLPAIGWYKESARHFDGDYCEILCFDRVLSESETRLVENYLAEKWLGRTVHETVDPDGHLSAETTLHVAAGATLDLNGCPVTVAALEGSGTITNSSAVAATVTVTGKAAFDGVVGGPVTLSVAGDSAVGARFDAGATLVVAGGTVAAGTHVLAPPTNGLAYWCDAGRRETILLNASNCVTGWLSRVSSSARGLFSAGSQKPTYGESSMDGRPGVSFPAVEDANGVPTAVLKADKTSPVQTVFLALAASQTVNCAGYWGVYGVDRGFRAGNSAATVEGVSGGVRYGGAGDYVSLDGMVCRDDALTLGAGQVRVLATRLDPANHPDLAAVLADRGSDKNPTALGAYTYNGAFVGAVGEVVAYDRALTDDEMMRVERYLVAKWKGAAWTDGQPPAETEPAFAPSSGLTLAGAQGATFTGDVALGGTFVIDAQGGTTLEPIVIKGNLALGENVRVEVRNIGNLKRGAHYEVLRVEGSVTGDFAAVAGLDNSRWFWRRTSNKWYLKSAGMAVILR
;
A
#
# COMPACT_ATOMS: atom_id res chain seq x y z
N ALA A 1 -15.09 3.45 -13.55
CA ALA A 1 -14.08 4.46 -13.93
C ALA A 1 -12.73 3.77 -14.15
N PHE A 2 -12.61 2.94 -15.19
CA PHE A 2 -11.33 2.34 -15.53
C PHE A 2 -10.45 3.42 -16.17
N GLY A 3 -9.22 3.61 -15.70
CA GLY A 3 -8.21 4.38 -16.44
C GLY A 3 -7.91 3.75 -17.81
N SER A 4 -6.79 4.10 -18.43
CA SER A 4 -6.33 3.45 -19.66
C SER A 4 -6.20 1.93 -19.44
N VAL A 5 -7.19 1.17 -19.88
CA VAL A 5 -7.09 -0.28 -20.05
C VAL A 5 -6.55 -0.47 -21.45
N ASN A 6 -5.34 -1.01 -21.55
CA ASN A 6 -4.78 -1.43 -22.82
C ASN A 6 -4.64 -2.95 -22.78
N ALA A 7 -5.29 -3.62 -23.72
CA ALA A 7 -5.33 -5.05 -23.85
C ALA A 7 -4.71 -5.42 -25.20
N ALA A 8 -3.38 -5.50 -25.25
CA ALA A 8 -2.71 -6.00 -26.45
C ALA A 8 -2.89 -7.52 -26.51
N GLY A 9 -3.70 -8.03 -27.45
CA GLY A 9 -3.91 -9.47 -27.63
C GLY A 9 -4.78 -10.15 -26.56
N ALA A 10 -5.56 -9.39 -25.78
CA ALA A 10 -6.71 -9.92 -25.06
C ALA A 10 -7.98 -9.69 -25.89
N SER A 11 -9.06 -10.44 -25.69
CA SER A 11 -10.27 -10.23 -26.51
C SER A 11 -10.95 -8.90 -26.15
N ASP A 12 -10.74 -7.87 -26.96
CA ASP A 12 -11.41 -6.55 -26.86
C ASP A 12 -12.94 -6.67 -26.95
N ASP A 13 -13.46 -7.72 -27.61
CA ASP A 13 -14.90 -8.01 -27.70
C ASP A 13 -15.55 -8.47 -26.36
N LYS A 14 -14.77 -8.56 -25.27
CA LYS A 14 -15.24 -9.03 -23.95
C LYS A 14 -14.84 -8.14 -22.76
N ILE A 15 -14.18 -6.99 -22.96
CA ILE A 15 -13.96 -6.01 -21.87
C ILE A 15 -15.33 -5.41 -21.51
N GLY A 16 -16.03 -6.05 -20.57
CA GLY A 16 -17.47 -5.81 -20.30
C GLY A 16 -18.33 -7.08 -20.15
N LYS A 17 -17.75 -8.29 -20.26
CA LYS A 17 -18.34 -9.55 -19.78
C LYS A 17 -17.52 -10.07 -18.58
N ASP A 18 -18.07 -11.04 -17.86
CA ASP A 18 -17.67 -11.50 -16.51
C ASP A 18 -16.20 -11.98 -16.31
N SER A 19 -15.28 -11.84 -17.28
CA SER A 19 -13.85 -12.24 -17.21
C SER A 19 -12.99 -11.62 -18.34
N VAL A 20 -11.66 -11.64 -18.18
CA VAL A 20 -10.66 -11.33 -19.22
C VAL A 20 -9.81 -12.56 -19.54
N GLU A 21 -9.66 -12.87 -20.83
CA GLU A 21 -8.92 -14.02 -21.35
C GLU A 21 -7.94 -13.59 -22.46
N ALA A 22 -6.78 -14.23 -22.55
CA ALA A 22 -5.85 -14.03 -23.66
C ALA A 22 -6.46 -14.54 -24.99
N SER A 23 -6.44 -13.71 -26.03
CA SER A 23 -6.88 -14.11 -27.37
C SER A 23 -5.73 -14.58 -28.28
N ALA A 24 -4.48 -14.36 -27.86
CA ALA A 24 -3.28 -14.82 -28.54
C ALA A 24 -2.11 -15.02 -27.55
N ALA A 25 -0.99 -15.56 -28.04
CA ALA A 25 0.25 -15.62 -27.28
C ALA A 25 0.81 -14.22 -27.01
N GLY A 26 1.38 -14.01 -25.81
CA GLY A 26 1.95 -12.73 -25.40
C GLY A 26 0.92 -11.66 -25.03
N ALA A 27 -0.31 -12.07 -24.67
CA ALA A 27 -1.35 -11.15 -24.25
C ALA A 27 -0.99 -10.46 -22.92
N GLU A 28 -1.25 -9.16 -22.84
CA GLU A 28 -1.03 -8.38 -21.62
C GLU A 28 -2.23 -7.47 -21.36
N LEU A 29 -2.69 -7.48 -20.11
CA LEU A 29 -3.65 -6.53 -19.58
C LEU A 29 -2.94 -5.49 -18.71
N VAL A 30 -2.92 -4.24 -19.16
CA VAL A 30 -2.37 -3.12 -18.39
C VAL A 30 -3.49 -2.32 -17.74
N VAL A 31 -3.45 -2.14 -16.42
CA VAL A 31 -4.48 -1.42 -15.63
C VAL A 31 -3.84 -0.44 -14.67
N GLY A 32 -4.40 0.77 -14.59
CA GLY A 32 -4.05 1.76 -13.58
C GLY A 32 -3.79 3.15 -14.18
N ASN A 33 -3.79 4.16 -13.32
CA ASN A 33 -3.56 5.56 -13.68
C ASN A 33 -2.98 6.32 -12.47
N ALA A 34 -2.91 7.65 -12.54
CA ALA A 34 -2.46 8.48 -11.41
C ALA A 34 -3.47 8.55 -10.26
N ALA A 35 -4.75 8.24 -10.52
CA ALA A 35 -5.80 8.21 -9.50
C ALA A 35 -5.95 6.79 -8.92
N ASP A 36 -6.66 6.68 -7.82
CA ASP A 36 -6.98 5.38 -7.27
C ASP A 36 -8.13 4.72 -8.06
N GLY A 37 -8.16 3.39 -8.09
CA GLY A 37 -9.19 2.62 -8.78
C GLY A 37 -9.32 1.20 -8.24
N THR A 38 -10.23 0.41 -8.84
CA THR A 38 -10.49 -0.99 -8.46
C THR A 38 -10.58 -1.84 -9.73
N PHE A 39 -9.96 -3.03 -9.74
CA PHE A 39 -10.06 -4.00 -10.82
C PHE A 39 -10.48 -5.38 -10.30
N ALA A 40 -11.72 -5.79 -10.58
CA ALA A 40 -12.34 -6.97 -9.98
C ALA A 40 -12.67 -8.10 -10.97
N LEU A 41 -12.31 -7.97 -12.25
CA LEU A 41 -12.65 -8.99 -13.25
C LEU A 41 -11.73 -10.21 -13.13
N PRO A 42 -12.24 -11.44 -13.21
CA PRO A 42 -11.44 -12.66 -13.36
C PRO A 42 -10.42 -12.58 -14.51
N LEU A 43 -9.28 -13.27 -14.36
CA LEU A 43 -8.24 -13.40 -15.40
C LEU A 43 -7.96 -14.87 -15.64
N ALA A 44 -7.87 -15.27 -16.91
CA ALA A 44 -7.47 -16.62 -17.28
C ALA A 44 -6.57 -16.62 -18.52
N ASP A 45 -5.73 -17.65 -18.61
CA ASP A 45 -5.11 -18.00 -19.88
C ASP A 45 -6.19 -18.50 -20.84
N GLY A 46 -6.16 -17.98 -22.06
CA GLY A 46 -7.12 -18.33 -23.12
C GLY A 46 -6.41 -19.10 -24.23
N ALA A 47 -6.36 -18.52 -25.42
CA ALA A 47 -5.56 -19.06 -26.52
C ALA A 47 -4.04 -18.89 -26.30
N GLY A 48 -3.63 -18.16 -25.26
CA GLY A 48 -2.25 -17.96 -24.85
C GLY A 48 -2.16 -17.58 -23.37
N THR A 49 -0.95 -17.25 -22.91
CA THR A 49 -0.71 -16.77 -21.54
C THR A 49 -1.13 -15.31 -21.39
N LEU A 50 -1.80 -14.97 -20.30
CA LEU A 50 -2.21 -13.59 -19.97
C LEU A 50 -1.33 -12.98 -18.86
N ALA A 51 -0.59 -11.93 -19.19
CA ALA A 51 0.10 -11.09 -18.21
C ALA A 51 -0.82 -9.98 -17.67
N PHE A 52 -0.55 -9.53 -16.44
CA PHE A 52 -1.26 -8.42 -15.80
C PHE A 52 -0.28 -7.39 -15.26
N THR A 53 -0.42 -6.14 -15.68
CA THR A 53 0.47 -5.06 -15.26
C THR A 53 -0.31 -3.91 -14.62
N LYS A 54 -0.02 -3.64 -13.34
CA LYS A 54 -0.42 -2.41 -12.65
C LYS A 54 0.51 -1.26 -13.04
N THR A 55 -0.04 -0.19 -13.62
CA THR A 55 0.68 1.05 -13.98
C THR A 55 0.11 2.30 -13.30
N GLY A 56 0.77 3.46 -13.47
CA GLY A 56 0.39 4.75 -12.91
C GLY A 56 0.62 4.87 -11.40
N ALA A 57 0.69 6.11 -10.91
CA ALA A 57 1.07 6.41 -9.53
C ALA A 57 0.01 6.04 -8.47
N GLY A 58 -1.26 5.91 -8.84
CA GLY A 58 -2.36 5.66 -7.89
C GLY A 58 -2.41 4.24 -7.34
N THR A 59 -3.31 4.02 -6.38
CA THR A 59 -3.63 2.72 -5.79
C THR A 59 -4.68 1.99 -6.61
N LEU A 60 -4.35 0.79 -7.11
CA LEU A 60 -5.34 -0.13 -7.67
C LEU A 60 -5.71 -1.17 -6.62
N GLU A 61 -6.96 -1.13 -6.16
CA GLU A 61 -7.54 -2.23 -5.39
C GLU A 61 -7.76 -3.44 -6.31
N LEU A 62 -7.28 -4.59 -5.87
CA LEU A 62 -7.47 -5.88 -6.49
C LEU A 62 -8.32 -6.72 -5.54
N PRO A 63 -9.65 -6.75 -5.71
CA PRO A 63 -10.51 -7.64 -4.94
C PRO A 63 -10.38 -9.09 -5.39
N ARG A 64 -10.94 -10.00 -4.58
CA ARG A 64 -11.01 -11.42 -4.91
C ARG A 64 -11.76 -11.67 -6.23
N ALA A 65 -11.09 -12.34 -7.15
CA ALA A 65 -11.71 -12.89 -8.36
C ALA A 65 -10.94 -14.15 -8.82
N ALA A 66 -11.51 -14.95 -9.71
CA ALA A 66 -10.79 -16.10 -10.24
C ALA A 66 -9.59 -15.64 -11.09
N ARG A 67 -8.37 -15.90 -10.62
CA ARG A 67 -7.12 -15.56 -11.34
C ARG A 67 -6.35 -16.85 -11.63
N THR A 68 -6.52 -17.38 -12.83
CA THR A 68 -5.86 -18.60 -13.31
C THR A 68 -4.85 -18.31 -14.42
N ASN A 69 -4.56 -17.03 -14.69
CA ASN A 69 -3.55 -16.64 -15.65
C ASN A 69 -2.14 -17.01 -15.14
N THR A 70 -1.29 -17.55 -16.00
CA THR A 70 0.10 -17.91 -15.64
C THR A 70 1.11 -16.88 -16.12
N GLY A 71 0.70 -15.90 -16.93
CA GLY A 71 1.56 -14.78 -17.32
C GLY A 71 1.93 -13.90 -16.12
N ALA A 72 3.06 -13.21 -16.24
CA ALA A 72 3.61 -12.40 -15.14
C ALA A 72 2.62 -11.36 -14.62
N THR A 73 2.63 -11.16 -13.30
CA THR A 73 1.95 -10.07 -12.63
C THR A 73 2.96 -9.01 -12.23
N THR A 74 2.88 -7.84 -12.86
CA THR A 74 3.84 -6.76 -12.67
C THR A 74 3.19 -5.59 -11.95
N VAL A 75 3.74 -5.16 -10.82
CA VAL A 75 3.46 -3.85 -10.23
C VAL A 75 4.53 -2.89 -10.73
N ALA A 76 4.25 -2.17 -11.82
CA ALA A 76 5.22 -1.30 -12.48
C ALA A 76 5.34 0.07 -11.81
N GLN A 77 4.22 0.62 -11.31
CA GLN A 77 4.15 1.92 -10.63
C GLN A 77 3.00 1.95 -9.62
N GLY A 78 3.09 2.83 -8.63
CA GLY A 78 2.06 3.05 -7.61
C GLY A 78 1.81 1.82 -6.75
N THR A 79 0.61 1.71 -6.20
CA THR A 79 0.26 0.63 -5.27
C THR A 79 -0.73 -0.36 -5.89
N LEU A 80 -0.45 -1.66 -5.80
CA LEU A 80 -1.45 -2.72 -5.95
C LEU A 80 -1.88 -3.16 -4.55
N LYS A 81 -3.14 -2.91 -4.18
CA LYS A 81 -3.67 -3.23 -2.84
C LYS A 81 -4.66 -4.37 -2.92
N LEU A 82 -4.44 -5.43 -2.15
CA LEU A 82 -5.37 -6.57 -2.11
C LEU A 82 -6.60 -6.23 -1.26
N VAL A 83 -7.77 -6.72 -1.67
CA VAL A 83 -9.01 -6.53 -0.91
C VAL A 83 -9.70 -7.86 -0.72
N ASP A 84 -9.70 -8.36 0.52
CA ASP A 84 -10.31 -9.64 0.86
C ASP A 84 -11.84 -9.56 0.92
N ASP A 85 -12.31 -8.53 1.60
CA ASP A 85 -13.70 -8.31 1.90
C ASP A 85 -14.18 -7.07 1.14
N PRO A 86 -15.13 -7.23 0.19
CA PRO A 86 -15.58 -6.15 -0.66
C PRO A 86 -16.20 -5.00 0.15
N ARG A 87 -16.69 -5.23 1.38
CA ARG A 87 -17.26 -4.18 2.25
C ARG A 87 -16.26 -3.07 2.59
N PHE A 88 -14.96 -3.34 2.50
CA PHE A 88 -13.90 -2.35 2.72
C PHE A 88 -13.28 -1.82 1.42
N SER A 89 -13.84 -2.19 0.26
CA SER A 89 -13.43 -1.65 -1.04
C SER A 89 -13.99 -0.25 -1.26
N LYS A 90 -13.28 0.56 -2.06
CA LYS A 90 -13.78 1.84 -2.58
C LYS A 90 -15.05 1.73 -3.43
N SER A 91 -15.35 0.53 -3.93
CA SER A 91 -16.59 0.26 -4.66
C SER A 91 -17.85 0.23 -3.79
N LEU A 92 -17.72 0.22 -2.47
CA LEU A 92 -18.88 0.37 -1.59
C LEU A 92 -19.47 1.78 -1.80
N ALA A 93 -20.71 1.85 -2.27
CA ALA A 93 -21.43 3.10 -2.49
C ALA A 93 -22.07 3.61 -1.19
N TYR A 94 -22.64 2.70 -0.39
CA TYR A 94 -23.17 2.97 0.95
C TYR A 94 -23.39 1.71 1.77
N TRP A 95 -23.33 1.86 3.10
CA TRP A 95 -23.60 0.81 4.07
C TRP A 95 -24.38 1.34 5.28
N PHE A 96 -25.57 0.77 5.51
CA PHE A 96 -26.46 1.10 6.62
C PHE A 96 -26.72 -0.11 7.49
N ASP A 97 -26.46 -0.01 8.79
CA ASP A 97 -26.54 -1.10 9.76
C ASP A 97 -27.46 -0.74 10.93
N ALA A 98 -28.64 -1.36 11.02
CA ALA A 98 -29.63 -1.00 12.01
C ALA A 98 -29.27 -1.51 13.42
N SER A 99 -28.24 -2.33 13.58
CA SER A 99 -27.87 -2.84 14.90
C SER A 99 -27.22 -1.79 15.81
N ARG A 100 -26.90 -0.61 15.28
CA ARG A 100 -26.06 0.41 15.91
C ARG A 100 -26.83 1.69 16.20
N GLU A 101 -26.94 2.06 17.46
CA GLU A 101 -27.74 3.23 17.84
C GLU A 101 -27.11 4.55 17.38
N GLU A 102 -25.78 4.61 17.37
CA GLU A 102 -25.00 5.79 17.07
C GLU A 102 -25.16 6.32 15.64
N ASP A 103 -25.70 5.49 14.74
CA ASP A 103 -25.94 5.83 13.34
C ASP A 103 -27.23 6.63 13.14
N PHE A 104 -28.01 6.88 14.19
CA PHE A 104 -29.33 7.54 14.07
C PHE A 104 -29.37 8.93 14.70
N GLU A 105 -29.97 9.87 13.97
CA GLU A 105 -30.54 11.08 14.58
C GLU A 105 -32.04 10.85 14.79
N LYS A 106 -32.51 11.24 15.97
CA LYS A 106 -33.88 11.01 16.41
C LYS A 106 -34.47 12.31 16.93
N ASP A 107 -35.77 12.50 16.73
CA ASP A 107 -36.50 13.58 17.40
C ASP A 107 -36.78 13.23 18.89
N ALA A 108 -37.41 14.17 19.61
CA ALA A 108 -37.74 14.00 21.03
C ALA A 108 -38.70 12.82 21.32
N SER A 109 -39.40 12.30 20.31
CA SER A 109 -40.31 11.16 20.40
C SER A 109 -39.64 9.82 20.01
N GLY A 110 -38.36 9.87 19.65
CA GLY A 110 -37.58 8.72 19.20
C GLY A 110 -37.92 8.27 17.78
N VAL A 111 -38.51 9.16 16.95
CA VAL A 111 -38.68 8.94 15.52
C VAL A 111 -37.35 9.25 14.83
N ILE A 112 -36.97 8.40 13.87
CA ILE A 112 -35.75 8.60 13.09
C ILE A 112 -35.95 9.82 12.17
N THR A 113 -35.08 10.81 12.31
CA THR A 113 -34.99 11.92 11.34
C THR A 113 -33.90 11.66 10.30
N LYS A 114 -32.84 10.94 10.69
CA LYS A 114 -31.72 10.57 9.82
C LYS A 114 -31.12 9.22 10.23
N TRP A 115 -30.80 8.38 9.25
CA TRP A 115 -29.97 7.18 9.41
C TRP A 115 -28.70 7.40 8.62
N LYS A 116 -27.54 7.43 9.30
CA LYS A 116 -26.22 7.71 8.72
C LYS A 116 -25.60 6.44 8.16
N ALA A 117 -24.94 6.57 7.02
CA ALA A 117 -24.14 5.50 6.44
C ALA A 117 -22.84 5.35 7.25
N ARG A 118 -22.41 4.10 7.45
CA ARG A 118 -21.15 3.77 8.14
C ARG A 118 -19.92 3.88 7.24
N GLY A 119 -20.15 3.86 5.93
CA GLY A 119 -19.13 3.87 4.92
C GLY A 119 -19.75 3.88 3.53
N GLY A 120 -18.88 4.01 2.55
CA GLY A 120 -19.24 4.14 1.15
C GLY A 120 -19.02 5.55 0.61
N SER A 121 -18.82 5.66 -0.70
CA SER A 121 -18.36 6.89 -1.35
C SER A 121 -19.47 7.82 -1.83
N ALA A 122 -20.72 7.34 -1.93
CA ALA A 122 -21.78 8.03 -2.67
C ALA A 122 -22.91 8.60 -1.80
N VAL A 123 -23.43 7.83 -0.83
CA VAL A 123 -24.57 8.24 0.01
C VAL A 123 -24.12 8.32 1.47
N SER A 124 -24.37 9.45 2.13
CA SER A 124 -23.97 9.67 3.51
C SER A 124 -25.09 9.41 4.52
N ALA A 125 -26.35 9.51 4.08
CA ALA A 125 -27.49 9.22 4.94
C ALA A 125 -28.81 9.03 4.19
N PHE A 126 -29.71 8.30 4.85
CA PHE A 126 -31.15 8.36 4.61
C PHE A 126 -31.80 9.41 5.53
N THR A 127 -32.66 10.27 4.98
CA THR A 127 -33.41 11.28 5.74
C THR A 127 -34.90 11.00 5.66
N ALA A 128 -35.60 11.08 6.79
CA ALA A 128 -37.04 10.91 6.82
C ALA A 128 -37.75 12.02 6.00
N LYS A 129 -38.62 11.63 5.08
CA LYS A 129 -39.42 12.55 4.25
C LYS A 129 -40.91 12.49 4.54
N ALA A 130 -41.39 11.38 5.06
CA ALA A 130 -42.76 11.18 5.45
C ALA A 130 -42.86 10.18 6.61
N GLY A 131 -43.97 10.27 7.35
CA GLY A 131 -44.28 9.38 8.45
C GLY A 131 -43.34 9.50 9.65
N SER A 132 -43.32 8.44 10.45
CA SER A 132 -42.65 8.34 11.73
C SER A 132 -41.87 7.02 11.85
N PRO A 133 -40.85 6.78 10.99
CA PRO A 133 -40.04 5.57 11.06
C PRO A 133 -39.34 5.46 12.43
N THR A 134 -39.18 4.24 12.93
CA THR A 134 -38.66 4.02 14.30
C THR A 134 -37.48 3.06 14.32
N TRP A 135 -36.63 3.20 15.33
CA TRP A 135 -35.52 2.29 15.59
C TRP A 135 -35.69 1.60 16.94
N GLY A 136 -35.48 0.27 16.99
CA GLY A 136 -35.42 -0.49 18.24
C GLY A 136 -36.74 -0.58 19.03
N LYS A 137 -37.87 -0.17 18.45
CA LYS A 137 -39.21 -0.28 19.06
C LYS A 137 -39.94 -1.59 18.71
N THR A 138 -39.50 -2.27 17.66
CA THR A 138 -40.04 -3.56 17.19
C THR A 138 -39.24 -4.75 17.74
N GLY A 139 -39.75 -5.96 17.52
CA GLY A 139 -39.06 -7.18 17.91
C GLY A 139 -37.66 -7.24 17.29
N LYS A 140 -36.68 -7.72 18.04
CA LYS A 140 -35.31 -7.85 17.53
C LYS A 140 -35.22 -8.90 16.42
N VAL A 141 -34.20 -8.78 15.58
CA VAL A 141 -33.80 -9.83 14.62
C VAL A 141 -32.46 -10.38 15.08
N ASN A 142 -32.43 -11.68 15.43
CA ASN A 142 -31.26 -12.35 15.99
C ASN A 142 -30.57 -11.56 17.13
N GLY A 143 -31.35 -10.93 18.02
CA GLY A 143 -30.83 -10.13 19.14
C GLY A 143 -30.42 -8.69 18.79
N HIS A 144 -30.51 -8.28 17.52
CA HIS A 144 -30.19 -6.94 17.05
C HIS A 144 -31.42 -6.07 16.83
N ASN A 145 -31.26 -4.75 17.03
CA ASN A 145 -32.29 -3.76 16.73
C ASN A 145 -32.45 -3.58 15.21
N VAL A 146 -33.60 -3.07 14.79
CA VAL A 146 -33.98 -2.86 13.39
C VAL A 146 -34.61 -1.48 13.20
N VAL A 147 -34.68 -1.03 11.95
CA VAL A 147 -35.44 0.16 11.52
C VAL A 147 -36.79 -0.29 10.98
N SER A 148 -37.88 0.21 11.54
CA SER A 148 -39.24 -0.16 11.12
C SER A 148 -39.91 0.95 10.33
N THR A 149 -40.52 0.55 9.22
CA THR A 149 -41.41 1.39 8.40
C THR A 149 -42.79 0.78 8.34
N ARG A 150 -43.83 1.63 8.34
CA ARG A 150 -45.23 1.23 8.24
C ARG A 150 -46.08 2.38 7.70
N SER A 151 -47.40 2.16 7.60
CA SER A 151 -48.36 3.24 7.48
C SER A 151 -49.17 3.41 8.76
N VAL A 152 -49.24 4.64 9.27
CA VAL A 152 -50.07 5.00 10.42
C VAL A 152 -51.02 6.11 9.98
N ASP A 153 -52.32 5.91 10.21
CA ASP A 153 -53.38 6.86 9.86
C ASP A 153 -53.31 7.38 8.42
N GLY A 154 -52.94 6.49 7.48
CA GLY A 154 -52.81 6.80 6.05
C GLY A 154 -51.51 7.50 5.64
N THR A 155 -50.59 7.76 6.57
CA THR A 155 -49.26 8.31 6.29
C THR A 155 -48.23 7.19 6.34
N ALA A 156 -47.62 6.88 5.20
CA ALA A 156 -46.55 5.87 5.09
C ALA A 156 -45.17 6.48 5.35
N ASP A 157 -44.36 5.75 6.12
CA ASP A 157 -42.98 6.12 6.42
C ASP A 157 -42.11 6.11 5.17
N GLN A 158 -41.28 7.14 5.01
CA GLN A 158 -40.31 7.22 3.92
C GLN A 158 -38.97 7.72 4.44
N LEU A 159 -37.89 7.05 4.06
CA LEU A 159 -36.56 7.64 4.10
C LEU A 159 -35.95 7.67 2.70
N VAL A 160 -35.33 8.81 2.36
CA VAL A 160 -34.70 9.03 1.05
C VAL A 160 -33.24 9.41 1.25
N ALA A 161 -32.37 8.83 0.44
CA ALA A 161 -30.95 9.11 0.44
C ALA A 161 -30.67 10.59 0.11
N ASP A 162 -29.54 11.11 0.59
CA ASP A 162 -29.11 12.49 0.34
C ASP A 162 -28.44 12.70 -1.02
N ALA A 163 -28.03 11.61 -1.67
CA ALA A 163 -27.40 11.61 -2.98
C ALA A 163 -27.82 10.38 -3.79
N LYS A 164 -27.51 10.42 -5.09
CA LYS A 164 -27.63 9.24 -5.95
C LYS A 164 -26.42 8.33 -5.82
N ALA A 165 -26.62 7.05 -6.09
CA ALA A 165 -25.55 6.06 -6.17
C ALA A 165 -25.74 5.13 -7.37
N THR A 166 -24.65 4.55 -7.86
CA THR A 166 -24.69 3.47 -8.85
C THR A 166 -24.94 2.15 -8.13
N HIS A 167 -26.04 1.46 -8.44
CA HIS A 167 -26.48 0.24 -7.77
C HIS A 167 -26.18 -1.00 -8.62
N ARG A 168 -24.95 -1.50 -8.59
CA ARG A 168 -24.57 -2.71 -9.35
C ARG A 168 -24.73 -3.99 -8.58
N THR A 169 -24.45 -3.99 -7.28
CA THR A 169 -24.75 -5.10 -6.37
C THR A 169 -25.34 -4.53 -5.09
N LEU A 170 -26.57 -4.92 -4.75
CA LEU A 170 -27.29 -4.41 -3.59
C LEU A 170 -27.76 -5.57 -2.72
N PHE A 171 -27.44 -5.51 -1.44
CA PHE A 171 -27.90 -6.42 -0.40
C PHE A 171 -28.90 -5.69 0.49
N VAL A 172 -30.06 -6.29 0.72
CA VAL A 172 -31.06 -5.80 1.68
C VAL A 172 -31.45 -6.93 2.60
N VAL A 173 -31.20 -6.77 3.89
CA VAL A 173 -31.73 -7.67 4.91
C VAL A 173 -32.99 -7.04 5.48
N ALA A 174 -34.13 -7.71 5.27
CA ALA A 174 -35.42 -7.19 5.70
C ALA A 174 -36.35 -8.29 6.21
N ARG A 175 -37.25 -7.92 7.12
CA ARG A 175 -38.35 -8.75 7.60
C ARG A 175 -39.67 -8.06 7.26
N VAL A 176 -40.57 -8.77 6.58
CA VAL A 176 -41.93 -8.25 6.34
C VAL A 176 -42.76 -8.42 7.61
N ASN A 177 -43.44 -7.35 8.05
CA ASN A 177 -44.37 -7.41 9.18
C ASN A 177 -45.81 -7.56 8.69
N SER A 178 -46.19 -6.82 7.65
CA SER A 178 -47.49 -6.94 6.99
C SER A 178 -47.32 -6.90 5.48
N ALA A 179 -47.97 -7.83 4.78
CA ALA A 179 -47.88 -7.91 3.33
C ALA A 179 -48.76 -6.83 2.68
N VAL A 180 -48.11 -5.90 1.98
CA VAL A 180 -48.78 -4.81 1.25
C VAL A 180 -48.65 -5.07 -0.23
N ALA A 181 -49.77 -5.01 -0.96
CA ALA A 181 -49.79 -5.17 -2.42
C ALA A 181 -48.83 -4.18 -3.08
N MET A 182 -47.88 -4.71 -3.86
CA MET A 182 -46.81 -3.93 -4.48
C MET A 182 -45.91 -3.15 -3.50
N GLY A 183 -45.85 -3.53 -2.23
CA GLY A 183 -45.08 -2.85 -1.19
C GLY A 183 -43.61 -2.68 -1.55
N GLY A 184 -43.16 -1.42 -1.66
CA GLY A 184 -41.85 -1.05 -2.19
C GLY A 184 -40.75 -1.09 -1.14
N LEU A 185 -39.89 -2.10 -1.21
CA LEU A 185 -38.78 -2.32 -0.28
C LEU A 185 -37.67 -1.28 -0.47
N ILE A 186 -37.16 -1.13 -1.69
CA ILE A 186 -36.11 -0.15 -1.99
C ILE A 186 -36.14 0.22 -3.47
N GLY A 187 -35.96 1.49 -3.80
CA GLY A 187 -36.00 1.95 -5.19
C GLY A 187 -35.61 3.42 -5.40
N ASP A 188 -35.73 3.90 -6.64
CA ASP A 188 -35.48 5.29 -7.06
C ASP A 188 -36.67 6.18 -6.64
N SER A 189 -36.37 7.19 -5.83
CA SER A 189 -37.37 8.08 -5.24
C SER A 189 -38.23 8.78 -6.31
N GLY A 190 -39.54 8.63 -6.21
CA GLY A 190 -40.54 9.20 -7.12
C GLY A 190 -40.67 8.46 -8.45
N ARG A 191 -39.93 7.37 -8.68
CA ARG A 191 -40.02 6.54 -9.89
C ARG A 191 -40.44 5.12 -9.53
N ASP A 192 -40.74 4.30 -10.52
CA ASP A 192 -41.18 2.92 -10.27
C ASP A 192 -40.03 1.90 -10.38
N TYR A 193 -38.80 2.32 -10.08
CA TYR A 193 -37.61 1.50 -10.23
C TYR A 193 -37.18 0.99 -8.86
N GLY A 194 -37.29 -0.29 -8.59
CA GLY A 194 -36.97 -0.86 -7.28
C GLY A 194 -37.43 -2.31 -7.09
N GLN A 195 -37.03 -2.87 -5.94
CA GLN A 195 -37.53 -4.16 -5.47
C GLN A 195 -38.80 -3.97 -4.64
N ARG A 196 -39.78 -4.86 -4.84
CA ARG A 196 -41.09 -4.82 -4.18
C ARG A 196 -41.68 -6.21 -3.99
N LEU A 197 -42.83 -6.27 -3.32
CA LEU A 197 -43.75 -7.40 -3.37
C LEU A 197 -44.57 -7.41 -4.67
N ASN A 198 -45.14 -8.56 -5.01
CA ASN A 198 -46.06 -8.69 -6.15
C ASN A 198 -47.46 -8.12 -5.83
N GLY A 199 -48.36 -8.13 -6.82
CA GLY A 199 -49.68 -7.49 -6.74
C GLY A 199 -50.63 -8.08 -5.69
N ASP A 200 -50.49 -9.37 -5.35
CA ASP A 200 -51.25 -10.03 -4.28
C ASP A 200 -50.48 -10.12 -2.96
N ALA A 201 -49.27 -9.54 -2.92
CA ALA A 201 -48.34 -9.51 -1.79
C ALA A 201 -47.89 -10.88 -1.27
N SER A 202 -48.09 -11.96 -2.05
CA SER A 202 -47.71 -13.32 -1.65
C SER A 202 -46.22 -13.61 -1.81
N GLN A 203 -45.52 -12.89 -2.69
CA GLN A 203 -44.11 -13.14 -3.02
C GLN A 203 -43.35 -11.83 -3.25
N TYR A 204 -42.02 -11.87 -3.07
CA TYR A 204 -41.16 -10.83 -3.65
C TYR A 204 -41.20 -10.94 -5.17
N GLU A 205 -41.32 -9.80 -5.86
CA GLU A 205 -41.44 -9.76 -7.31
C GLU A 205 -40.19 -10.33 -8.00
N THR A 206 -40.39 -11.31 -8.89
CA THR A 206 -39.32 -12.02 -9.64
C THR A 206 -39.51 -12.00 -11.15
N GLU A 207 -40.70 -11.66 -11.66
CA GLU A 207 -41.08 -11.86 -13.08
C GLU A 207 -41.38 -10.55 -13.81
N SER A 208 -41.61 -9.44 -13.10
CA SER A 208 -41.83 -8.14 -13.73
C SER A 208 -40.49 -7.55 -14.27
N GLY A 209 -39.99 -8.15 -15.35
CA GLY A 209 -38.69 -7.88 -16.01
C GLY A 209 -38.48 -6.49 -16.61
N ASN A 210 -38.88 -5.42 -15.91
CA ASN A 210 -38.63 -4.01 -16.24
C ASN A 210 -38.26 -3.13 -15.03
N TRP A 211 -38.40 -3.61 -13.78
CA TRP A 211 -38.49 -2.71 -12.62
C TRP A 211 -37.51 -3.00 -11.47
N THR A 212 -36.96 -4.21 -11.40
CA THR A 212 -36.08 -4.65 -10.32
C THR A 212 -34.60 -4.49 -10.70
N ILE A 213 -33.73 -4.27 -9.71
CA ILE A 213 -32.28 -4.49 -9.84
C ILE A 213 -32.12 -6.02 -10.03
N GLU A 214 -32.16 -6.48 -11.29
CA GLU A 214 -32.32 -7.90 -11.70
C GLU A 214 -31.23 -8.86 -11.19
N THR A 215 -31.62 -10.12 -11.05
CA THR A 215 -30.76 -11.23 -10.65
C THR A 215 -30.22 -11.99 -11.86
N ARG A 216 -29.08 -11.55 -12.41
CA ARG A 216 -28.21 -12.28 -13.37
C ARG A 216 -28.92 -13.11 -14.48
N ASN A 217 -30.04 -12.66 -15.05
CA ASN A 217 -30.79 -13.44 -16.06
C ASN A 217 -31.22 -14.85 -15.58
N ALA A 218 -31.30 -15.09 -14.27
CA ALA A 218 -31.47 -16.44 -13.70
C ALA A 218 -32.94 -16.90 -13.59
N GLY A 219 -33.89 -16.06 -13.98
CA GLY A 219 -35.32 -16.35 -13.89
C GLY A 219 -35.82 -16.56 -12.46
N GLY A 220 -35.23 -15.89 -11.47
CA GLY A 220 -35.61 -15.95 -10.04
C GLY A 220 -34.75 -15.01 -9.19
N LEU A 221 -35.17 -14.68 -7.95
CA LEU A 221 -34.49 -13.74 -7.04
C LEU A 221 -33.47 -14.47 -6.16
N ARG A 222 -32.30 -13.86 -5.90
CA ARG A 222 -31.31 -14.41 -4.96
C ARG A 222 -31.71 -14.03 -3.54
N MET A 223 -32.13 -15.04 -2.78
CA MET A 223 -32.72 -14.92 -1.45
C MET A 223 -32.05 -15.92 -0.50
N ASP A 224 -31.48 -15.43 0.59
CA ASP A 224 -30.71 -16.22 1.57
C ASP A 224 -29.62 -17.08 0.92
N GLY A 225 -28.88 -16.50 -0.02
CA GLY A 225 -27.75 -17.16 -0.70
C GLY A 225 -28.12 -18.06 -1.88
N ALA A 226 -29.40 -18.26 -2.19
CA ALA A 226 -29.84 -19.12 -3.30
C ALA A 226 -30.74 -18.37 -4.29
N VAL A 227 -30.62 -18.66 -5.59
CA VAL A 227 -31.57 -18.18 -6.59
C VAL A 227 -32.88 -18.97 -6.46
N LYS A 228 -34.00 -18.28 -6.23
CA LYS A 228 -35.33 -18.87 -6.00
C LYS A 228 -36.36 -18.26 -6.94
N LYS A 229 -37.23 -19.13 -7.48
CA LYS A 229 -38.49 -18.72 -8.12
C LYS A 229 -39.62 -18.56 -7.12
N ASP A 230 -39.62 -19.41 -6.10
CA ASP A 230 -40.55 -19.31 -4.98
C ASP A 230 -39.95 -18.40 -3.90
N THR A 231 -40.38 -17.15 -3.92
CA THR A 231 -39.94 -16.06 -3.04
C THR A 231 -41.08 -15.63 -2.11
N ALA A 232 -41.81 -16.62 -1.59
CA ALA A 232 -42.92 -16.42 -0.66
C ALA A 232 -42.58 -15.44 0.46
N VAL A 233 -43.53 -14.55 0.75
CA VAL A 233 -43.45 -13.62 1.88
C VAL A 233 -43.74 -14.38 3.16
N ASP A 234 -42.68 -14.78 3.87
CA ASP A 234 -42.75 -15.34 5.21
C ASP A 234 -42.84 -14.21 6.26
N ALA A 235 -44.03 -13.68 6.49
CA ALA A 235 -44.22 -12.60 7.47
C ALA A 235 -43.63 -12.96 8.85
N GLY A 236 -42.87 -12.02 9.43
CA GLY A 236 -42.15 -12.21 10.68
C GLY A 236 -40.78 -12.89 10.55
N LYS A 237 -40.35 -13.33 9.36
CA LYS A 237 -38.99 -13.86 9.15
C LYS A 237 -38.10 -12.86 8.39
N PRO A 238 -36.85 -12.68 8.83
CA PRO A 238 -35.86 -11.92 8.07
C PRO A 238 -35.32 -12.73 6.89
N HIS A 239 -35.07 -12.05 5.77
CA HIS A 239 -34.40 -12.60 4.60
C HIS A 239 -33.35 -11.64 4.05
N ILE A 240 -32.33 -12.20 3.44
CA ILE A 240 -31.34 -11.46 2.66
C ILE A 240 -31.78 -11.47 1.21
N LEU A 241 -32.00 -10.31 0.61
CA LEU A 241 -32.21 -10.16 -0.82
C LEU A 241 -30.94 -9.59 -1.45
N THR A 242 -30.44 -10.28 -2.48
CA THR A 242 -29.27 -9.86 -3.26
C THR A 242 -29.72 -9.54 -4.68
N LEU A 243 -29.43 -8.31 -5.12
CA LEU A 243 -29.91 -7.68 -6.34
C LEU A 243 -28.72 -7.24 -7.20
N TYR A 244 -28.79 -7.38 -8.53
CA TYR A 244 -27.72 -6.95 -9.44
C TYR A 244 -28.19 -5.97 -10.55
N HIS A 245 -27.28 -5.15 -11.07
CA HIS A 245 -27.52 -4.39 -12.31
C HIS A 245 -26.30 -4.55 -13.22
N ASP A 246 -26.29 -5.60 -14.03
CA ASP A 246 -25.08 -6.10 -14.68
C ASP A 246 -24.66 -5.33 -15.95
N ARG A 247 -25.55 -4.54 -16.56
CA ARG A 247 -25.25 -3.76 -17.78
C ARG A 247 -26.16 -2.54 -17.94
N ASP A 248 -25.78 -1.60 -18.80
CA ASP A 248 -26.54 -0.36 -19.07
C ASP A 248 -27.23 -0.36 -20.45
N ASP A 249 -27.02 -1.39 -21.28
CA ASP A 249 -27.26 -1.37 -22.73
C ASP A 249 -28.18 -2.50 -23.26
N TRP A 250 -29.10 -3.04 -22.44
CA TRP A 250 -29.99 -4.13 -22.87
C TRP A 250 -30.66 -3.88 -24.25
N ALA A 251 -30.25 -4.67 -25.25
CA ALA A 251 -30.68 -4.54 -26.64
C ALA A 251 -32.14 -4.97 -26.92
N THR A 252 -32.83 -5.59 -25.96
CA THR A 252 -34.21 -6.07 -26.13
C THR A 252 -35.09 -5.62 -24.96
N THR A 253 -36.07 -4.78 -25.29
CA THR A 253 -37.17 -4.42 -24.40
C THR A 253 -37.98 -5.68 -24.07
N LEU A 254 -37.91 -6.18 -22.83
CA LEU A 254 -38.86 -7.18 -22.36
C LEU A 254 -40.19 -6.47 -22.10
N SER A 255 -41.11 -6.54 -23.06
CA SER A 255 -42.42 -5.90 -22.96
C SER A 255 -43.36 -6.73 -22.09
N TRP A 256 -43.89 -6.11 -21.03
CA TRP A 256 -45.34 -5.89 -20.97
C TRP A 256 -45.60 -4.42 -21.25
N GLY A 257 -45.99 -4.08 -22.49
CA GLY A 257 -46.62 -2.79 -22.83
C GLY A 257 -45.70 -1.62 -23.20
N GLY A 258 -44.41 -1.82 -23.49
CA GLY A 258 -43.58 -0.77 -24.12
C GLY A 258 -42.95 0.26 -23.18
N THR A 259 -42.41 -0.16 -22.04
CA THR A 259 -41.48 0.66 -21.23
C THR A 259 -40.17 -0.08 -21.00
N SER A 260 -39.07 0.59 -21.33
CA SER A 260 -37.69 0.11 -21.32
C SER A 260 -37.16 -0.17 -19.90
N LYS A 261 -36.29 -1.17 -19.76
CA LYS A 261 -35.43 -1.38 -18.58
C LYS A 261 -34.71 -0.07 -18.20
N THR A 262 -34.32 0.08 -16.92
CA THR A 262 -33.54 1.25 -16.48
C THR A 262 -32.27 1.37 -17.33
N GLY A 263 -32.16 2.39 -18.17
CA GLY A 263 -30.94 2.65 -18.95
C GLY A 263 -29.75 3.11 -18.09
N SER A 264 -29.93 3.21 -16.77
CA SER A 264 -28.91 3.64 -15.82
C SER A 264 -29.07 2.91 -14.50
N ALA A 265 -27.94 2.43 -13.96
CA ALA A 265 -27.85 1.91 -12.60
C ALA A 265 -27.79 3.01 -11.52
N GLU A 266 -27.79 4.29 -11.92
CA GLU A 266 -27.74 5.44 -10.99
C GLU A 266 -29.14 5.80 -10.47
N LEU A 267 -29.41 5.47 -9.20
CA LEU A 267 -30.70 5.69 -8.55
C LEU A 267 -30.55 6.64 -7.35
N LEU A 268 -31.64 7.33 -6.97
CA LEU A 268 -31.76 8.01 -5.68
C LEU A 268 -32.47 7.08 -4.69
N PRO A 269 -31.75 6.29 -3.87
CA PRO A 269 -32.37 5.28 -3.03
C PRO A 269 -33.43 5.86 -2.08
N ALA A 270 -34.56 5.17 -1.99
CA ALA A 270 -35.64 5.40 -1.04
C ALA A 270 -36.12 4.07 -0.46
N ILE A 271 -36.40 4.07 0.85
CA ILE A 271 -36.92 2.93 1.61
C ILE A 271 -38.22 3.32 2.33
N GLY A 272 -39.02 2.32 2.68
CA GLY A 272 -40.38 2.50 3.20
C GLY A 272 -41.39 2.68 2.08
N TRP A 273 -41.13 3.57 1.11
CA TRP A 273 -41.72 3.53 -0.23
C TRP A 273 -40.89 4.38 -1.20
N TYR A 274 -40.89 4.02 -2.48
CA TYR A 274 -40.14 4.75 -3.52
C TYR A 274 -41.03 5.34 -4.62
N LYS A 275 -42.19 4.74 -4.93
CA LYS A 275 -43.12 5.21 -5.98
C LYS A 275 -44.24 6.11 -5.43
N GLU A 276 -45.08 5.56 -4.56
CA GLU A 276 -46.26 6.21 -3.99
C GLU A 276 -46.59 5.59 -2.63
N SER A 277 -47.19 6.36 -1.72
CA SER A 277 -47.40 5.95 -0.32
C SER A 277 -48.35 4.76 -0.13
N ALA A 278 -49.25 4.51 -1.08
CA ALA A 278 -50.12 3.33 -1.07
C ALA A 278 -49.33 2.02 -1.24
N ARG A 279 -48.14 2.07 -1.85
CA ARG A 279 -47.24 0.93 -2.09
C ARG A 279 -46.09 0.90 -1.09
N HIS A 280 -46.41 1.07 0.18
CA HIS A 280 -45.40 1.09 1.24
C HIS A 280 -44.97 -0.32 1.66
N PHE A 281 -43.73 -0.42 2.11
CA PHE A 281 -43.20 -1.58 2.81
C PHE A 281 -43.53 -1.47 4.29
N ASP A 282 -44.36 -2.39 4.78
CA ASP A 282 -44.63 -2.58 6.20
C ASP A 282 -43.73 -3.70 6.75
N GLY A 283 -42.62 -3.29 7.36
CA GLY A 283 -41.58 -4.20 7.75
C GLY A 283 -40.38 -3.53 8.40
N ASP A 284 -39.35 -4.35 8.63
CA ASP A 284 -38.12 -3.98 9.31
C ASP A 284 -36.93 -4.11 8.37
N TYR A 285 -36.11 -3.06 8.28
CA TYR A 285 -34.79 -3.07 7.67
C TYR A 285 -33.74 -3.39 8.73
N CYS A 286 -32.93 -4.40 8.44
CA CYS A 286 -31.84 -4.84 9.28
C CYS A 286 -30.51 -4.22 8.81
N GLU A 287 -30.15 -4.43 7.55
CA GLU A 287 -28.88 -3.93 7.00
C GLU A 287 -28.96 -3.81 5.48
N ILE A 288 -28.30 -2.77 4.93
CA ILE A 288 -28.32 -2.46 3.50
C ILE A 288 -26.89 -2.14 3.05
N LEU A 289 -26.39 -2.83 2.02
CA LEU A 289 -25.08 -2.56 1.40
C LEU A 289 -25.23 -2.44 -0.10
N CYS A 290 -24.60 -1.43 -0.70
CA CYS A 290 -24.62 -1.22 -2.15
C CYS A 290 -23.20 -1.03 -2.69
N PHE A 291 -22.93 -1.64 -3.83
CA PHE A 291 -21.66 -1.54 -4.56
C PHE A 291 -21.88 -0.94 -5.95
N ASP A 292 -20.96 -0.07 -6.36
CA ASP A 292 -20.96 0.58 -7.68
C ASP A 292 -20.40 -0.29 -8.81
N ARG A 293 -20.03 -1.54 -8.48
CA ARG A 293 -19.62 -2.60 -9.40
C ARG A 293 -20.35 -3.91 -9.12
N VAL A 294 -20.37 -4.79 -10.13
CA VAL A 294 -20.85 -6.16 -9.96
C VAL A 294 -19.80 -6.92 -9.13
N LEU A 295 -20.22 -7.51 -8.01
CA LEU A 295 -19.36 -8.38 -7.20
C LEU A 295 -19.21 -9.75 -7.87
N SER A 296 -18.07 -10.39 -7.66
CA SER A 296 -17.88 -11.80 -8.02
C SER A 296 -18.80 -12.71 -7.19
N GLU A 297 -18.93 -13.98 -7.58
CA GLU A 297 -19.72 -14.94 -6.78
C GLU A 297 -19.10 -15.12 -5.39
N SER A 298 -17.77 -15.21 -5.27
CA SER A 298 -17.10 -15.36 -3.98
C SER A 298 -17.30 -14.12 -3.10
N GLU A 299 -17.16 -12.92 -3.67
CA GLU A 299 -17.43 -11.67 -2.98
C GLU A 299 -18.88 -11.57 -2.51
N THR A 300 -19.83 -11.99 -3.36
CA THR A 300 -21.25 -12.06 -2.99
C THR A 300 -21.44 -12.99 -1.79
N ARG A 301 -20.89 -14.21 -1.85
CA ARG A 301 -21.03 -15.20 -0.77
C ARG A 301 -20.43 -14.72 0.55
N LEU A 302 -19.32 -13.99 0.51
CA LEU A 302 -18.73 -13.35 1.70
C LEU A 302 -19.70 -12.39 2.37
N VAL A 303 -20.31 -11.49 1.59
CA VAL A 303 -21.29 -10.53 2.12
C VAL A 303 -22.54 -11.25 2.61
N GLU A 304 -23.02 -12.27 1.90
CA GLU A 304 -24.19 -13.06 2.30
C GLU A 304 -23.95 -13.85 3.59
N ASN A 305 -22.79 -14.49 3.75
CA ASN A 305 -22.45 -15.17 5.01
C ASN A 305 -22.36 -14.19 6.17
N TYR A 306 -21.70 -13.05 5.98
CA TYR A 306 -21.66 -11.99 6.99
C TYR A 306 -23.07 -11.57 7.44
N LEU A 307 -23.94 -11.27 6.49
CA LEU A 307 -25.32 -10.86 6.76
C LEU A 307 -26.14 -11.99 7.39
N ALA A 308 -25.96 -13.23 6.93
CA ALA A 308 -26.71 -14.39 7.42
C ALA A 308 -26.32 -14.78 8.83
N GLU A 309 -25.03 -14.76 9.15
CA GLU A 309 -24.55 -15.05 10.51
C GLU A 309 -25.05 -13.98 11.49
N LYS A 310 -24.99 -12.72 11.08
CA LYS A 310 -25.45 -11.60 11.91
C LYS A 310 -26.96 -11.59 12.10
N TRP A 311 -27.76 -11.74 11.05
CA TRP A 311 -29.21 -11.50 11.11
C TRP A 311 -30.08 -12.75 11.05
N LEU A 312 -29.58 -13.85 10.47
CA LEU A 312 -30.31 -15.11 10.37
C LEU A 312 -29.80 -16.17 11.36
N GLY A 313 -28.66 -15.92 12.02
CA GLY A 313 -28.06 -16.84 12.99
C GLY A 313 -27.50 -18.12 12.37
N ARG A 314 -27.19 -18.10 11.07
CA ARG A 314 -26.66 -19.26 10.32
C ARG A 314 -25.76 -18.83 9.17
N THR A 315 -24.83 -19.69 8.80
CA THR A 315 -24.07 -19.59 7.55
C THR A 315 -24.92 -20.11 6.39
N VAL A 316 -24.86 -19.47 5.21
CA VAL A 316 -25.64 -19.86 4.02
C VAL A 316 -24.78 -20.48 2.92
N HIS A 317 -23.44 -20.31 2.99
CA HIS A 317 -22.47 -20.95 2.11
C HIS A 317 -21.44 -21.74 2.92
N GLU A 318 -21.43 -23.06 2.77
CA GLU A 318 -20.54 -23.99 3.49
C GLU A 318 -19.07 -23.86 3.11
N THR A 319 -18.77 -23.35 1.91
CA THR A 319 -17.41 -23.10 1.41
C THR A 319 -17.35 -21.79 0.64
N VAL A 320 -16.39 -20.96 1.01
CA VAL A 320 -16.00 -19.75 0.28
C VAL A 320 -14.50 -19.92 -0.04
N ASP A 321 -14.15 -20.58 -1.15
CA ASP A 321 -12.74 -20.87 -1.49
C ASP A 321 -12.53 -21.13 -3.00
N PRO A 322 -11.39 -20.75 -3.63
CA PRO A 322 -10.54 -19.58 -3.42
C PRO A 322 -10.51 -18.74 -4.72
N ASP A 323 -11.31 -17.68 -4.79
CA ASP A 323 -10.88 -16.56 -5.61
C ASP A 323 -9.65 -15.97 -4.91
N GLY A 324 -8.46 -16.25 -5.47
CA GLY A 324 -7.20 -15.69 -5.03
C GLY A 324 -6.99 -14.29 -5.60
N HIS A 325 -6.18 -13.48 -4.94
CA HIS A 325 -5.81 -12.18 -5.49
C HIS A 325 -4.88 -12.30 -6.69
N LEU A 326 -3.97 -13.29 -6.64
CA LEU A 326 -2.98 -13.59 -7.67
C LEU A 326 -2.97 -15.10 -7.95
N SER A 327 -2.60 -15.48 -9.17
CA SER A 327 -2.38 -16.87 -9.54
C SER A 327 -1.13 -17.43 -8.87
N ALA A 328 -1.21 -18.65 -8.34
CA ALA A 328 -0.05 -19.33 -7.74
C ALA A 328 1.07 -19.64 -8.76
N GLU A 329 0.75 -19.63 -10.06
CA GLU A 329 1.68 -19.90 -11.15
C GLU A 329 2.35 -18.63 -11.69
N THR A 330 1.95 -17.44 -11.21
CA THR A 330 2.48 -16.17 -11.73
C THR A 330 3.90 -15.90 -11.23
N THR A 331 4.71 -15.26 -12.08
CA THR A 331 5.86 -14.51 -11.61
C THR A 331 5.38 -13.12 -11.18
N LEU A 332 5.55 -12.80 -9.90
CA LEU A 332 5.24 -11.48 -9.35
C LEU A 332 6.48 -10.59 -9.44
N HIS A 333 6.40 -9.50 -10.21
CA HIS A 333 7.45 -8.49 -10.31
C HIS A 333 7.00 -7.19 -9.65
N VAL A 334 7.68 -6.75 -8.59
CA VAL A 334 7.42 -5.46 -7.94
C VAL A 334 8.55 -4.50 -8.27
N ALA A 335 8.29 -3.59 -9.22
CA ALA A 335 9.30 -2.67 -9.74
C ALA A 335 9.79 -1.67 -8.68
N ALA A 336 10.98 -1.11 -8.90
CA ALA A 336 11.50 -0.05 -8.04
C ALA A 336 10.50 1.11 -7.91
N GLY A 337 10.24 1.53 -6.66
CA GLY A 337 9.27 2.58 -6.35
C GLY A 337 7.79 2.15 -6.40
N ALA A 338 7.47 0.92 -6.80
CA ALA A 338 6.11 0.38 -6.75
C ALA A 338 5.87 -0.41 -5.45
N THR A 339 4.60 -0.54 -5.06
CA THR A 339 4.21 -1.18 -3.80
C THR A 339 3.15 -2.26 -4.01
N LEU A 340 3.36 -3.43 -3.44
CA LEU A 340 2.32 -4.42 -3.17
C LEU A 340 1.87 -4.27 -1.71
N ASP A 341 0.61 -3.90 -1.49
CA ASP A 341 -0.02 -3.90 -0.17
C ASP A 341 -0.92 -5.12 -0.01
N LEU A 342 -0.51 -6.03 0.86
CA LEU A 342 -1.25 -7.28 1.12
C LEU A 342 -2.56 -7.04 1.86
N ASN A 343 -2.67 -5.97 2.65
CA ASN A 343 -3.90 -5.63 3.38
C ASN A 343 -4.56 -6.84 4.10
N GLY A 344 -3.74 -7.67 4.75
CA GLY A 344 -4.17 -8.87 5.49
C GLY A 344 -4.35 -10.13 4.64
N CYS A 345 -4.15 -10.04 3.32
CA CYS A 345 -4.39 -11.14 2.39
C CYS A 345 -3.09 -11.93 2.15
N PRO A 346 -3.07 -13.25 2.39
CA PRO A 346 -1.94 -14.08 1.97
C PRO A 346 -1.96 -14.26 0.44
N VAL A 347 -0.78 -14.36 -0.16
CA VAL A 347 -0.61 -14.69 -1.58
C VAL A 347 0.41 -15.79 -1.77
N THR A 348 0.18 -16.62 -2.78
CA THR A 348 1.15 -17.62 -3.25
C THR A 348 1.47 -17.30 -4.70
N VAL A 349 2.76 -17.36 -5.07
CA VAL A 349 3.26 -17.06 -6.42
C VAL A 349 4.41 -18.02 -6.78
N ALA A 350 4.64 -18.23 -8.07
CA ALA A 350 5.68 -19.13 -8.56
C ALA A 350 7.07 -18.51 -8.42
N ALA A 351 7.19 -17.21 -8.64
CA ALA A 351 8.42 -16.47 -8.48
C ALA A 351 8.16 -15.04 -7.97
N LEU A 352 9.16 -14.46 -7.33
CA LEU A 352 9.14 -13.07 -6.88
C LEU A 352 10.37 -12.34 -7.38
N GLU A 353 10.18 -11.19 -8.03
CA GLU A 353 11.24 -10.38 -8.60
C GLU A 353 11.07 -8.89 -8.30
N GLY A 354 12.17 -8.14 -8.44
CA GLY A 354 12.17 -6.69 -8.42
C GLY A 354 12.75 -6.08 -7.15
N SER A 355 12.50 -4.80 -6.95
CA SER A 355 13.15 -4.01 -5.90
C SER A 355 12.25 -2.93 -5.28
N GLY A 356 10.94 -3.03 -5.51
CA GLY A 356 9.92 -2.21 -4.86
C GLY A 356 9.62 -2.66 -3.43
N THR A 357 8.42 -2.36 -2.97
CA THR A 357 8.01 -2.57 -1.58
C THR A 357 6.87 -3.59 -1.49
N ILE A 358 7.00 -4.52 -0.54
CA ILE A 358 5.92 -5.40 -0.11
C ILE A 358 5.56 -4.98 1.31
N THR A 359 4.31 -4.59 1.52
CA THR A 359 3.82 -4.13 2.81
C THR A 359 2.49 -4.77 3.16
N ASN A 360 2.02 -4.52 4.38
CA ASN A 360 0.70 -4.91 4.83
C ASN A 360 0.10 -3.80 5.69
N SER A 361 -0.93 -3.13 5.15
CA SER A 361 -1.66 -2.08 5.86
C SER A 361 -2.68 -2.60 6.89
N SER A 362 -2.94 -3.91 6.92
CA SER A 362 -3.82 -4.53 7.91
C SER A 362 -3.07 -4.89 9.19
N ALA A 363 -3.79 -4.85 10.31
CA ALA A 363 -3.30 -5.41 11.58
C ALA A 363 -3.21 -6.94 11.57
N VAL A 364 -3.94 -7.59 10.66
CA VAL A 364 -3.84 -9.04 10.44
C VAL A 364 -2.58 -9.32 9.63
N ALA A 365 -1.67 -10.12 10.17
CA ALA A 365 -0.45 -10.50 9.47
C ALA A 365 -0.74 -11.25 8.16
N ALA A 366 0.07 -11.02 7.14
CA ALA A 366 -0.09 -11.60 5.82
C ALA A 366 1.20 -12.28 5.35
N THR A 367 1.08 -13.31 4.51
CA THR A 367 2.22 -14.08 4.01
C THR A 367 2.31 -14.01 2.49
N VAL A 368 3.51 -13.75 1.97
CA VAL A 368 3.87 -14.00 0.56
C VAL A 368 4.61 -15.33 0.51
N THR A 369 4.03 -16.33 -0.13
CA THR A 369 4.65 -17.64 -0.33
C THR A 369 5.18 -17.73 -1.76
N VAL A 370 6.49 -17.91 -1.89
CA VAL A 370 7.16 -18.13 -3.18
C VAL A 370 7.48 -19.62 -3.31
N THR A 371 6.84 -20.30 -4.27
CA THR A 371 7.00 -21.75 -4.44
C THR A 371 8.20 -22.14 -5.31
N GLY A 372 8.64 -21.24 -6.19
CA GLY A 372 9.85 -21.35 -6.97
C GLY A 372 10.95 -20.42 -6.45
N LYS A 373 11.60 -19.66 -7.35
CA LYS A 373 12.74 -18.80 -6.99
C LYS A 373 12.29 -17.38 -6.63
N ALA A 374 12.92 -16.81 -5.61
CA ALA A 374 12.89 -15.37 -5.36
C ALA A 374 14.19 -14.71 -5.83
N ALA A 375 14.08 -13.55 -6.47
CA ALA A 375 15.15 -12.64 -6.88
C ALA A 375 14.71 -11.20 -6.53
N PHE A 376 14.59 -10.92 -5.23
CA PHE A 376 13.96 -9.70 -4.72
C PHE A 376 14.94 -8.90 -3.84
N ASP A 377 15.21 -7.67 -4.27
CA ASP A 377 16.15 -6.72 -3.63
C ASP A 377 15.41 -5.49 -3.07
N GLY A 378 14.12 -5.65 -2.80
CA GLY A 378 13.24 -4.57 -2.36
C GLY A 378 13.17 -4.39 -0.86
N VAL A 379 12.04 -3.88 -0.38
CA VAL A 379 11.75 -3.72 1.05
C VAL A 379 10.52 -4.56 1.41
N VAL A 380 10.56 -5.23 2.54
CA VAL A 380 9.46 -5.95 3.16
C VAL A 380 9.14 -5.30 4.49
N GLY A 381 7.96 -4.71 4.62
CA GLY A 381 7.57 -3.94 5.80
C GLY A 381 6.19 -4.30 6.35
N GLY A 382 5.92 -3.84 7.58
CA GLY A 382 4.68 -4.19 8.30
C GLY A 382 4.65 -5.66 8.74
N PRO A 383 3.49 -6.17 9.20
CA PRO A 383 3.33 -7.56 9.62
C PRO A 383 3.25 -8.48 8.40
N VAL A 384 4.35 -8.58 7.65
CA VAL A 384 4.52 -9.42 6.46
C VAL A 384 5.49 -10.56 6.76
N THR A 385 5.09 -11.76 6.36
CA THR A 385 5.99 -12.91 6.26
C THR A 385 6.32 -13.18 4.80
N LEU A 386 7.58 -13.08 4.39
CA LEU A 386 8.04 -13.56 3.09
C LEU A 386 8.55 -14.99 3.27
N SER A 387 7.88 -15.97 2.70
CA SER A 387 8.26 -17.39 2.73
C SER A 387 8.88 -17.79 1.40
N VAL A 388 10.14 -18.22 1.45
CA VAL A 388 10.90 -18.68 0.28
C VAL A 388 11.41 -20.10 0.48
N ALA A 389 11.63 -20.81 -0.62
CA ALA A 389 12.23 -22.14 -0.65
C ALA A 389 13.28 -22.21 -1.77
N GLY A 390 14.10 -23.27 -1.74
CA GLY A 390 15.10 -23.54 -2.78
C GLY A 390 16.17 -22.45 -2.92
N ASP A 391 16.88 -22.47 -4.03
CA ASP A 391 17.92 -21.46 -4.31
C ASP A 391 17.29 -20.13 -4.71
N SER A 392 17.34 -19.16 -3.79
CA SER A 392 16.74 -17.83 -3.91
C SER A 392 17.76 -16.72 -3.61
N ALA A 393 17.69 -15.60 -4.32
CA ALA A 393 18.43 -14.38 -4.02
C ALA A 393 17.47 -13.38 -3.35
N VAL A 394 17.62 -13.19 -2.04
CA VAL A 394 16.76 -12.30 -1.25
C VAL A 394 17.65 -11.19 -0.67
N GLY A 395 18.02 -10.22 -1.52
CA GLY A 395 18.70 -9.00 -1.11
C GLY A 395 17.76 -7.96 -0.48
N ALA A 396 16.53 -8.36 -0.15
CA ALA A 396 15.54 -7.49 0.43
C ALA A 396 15.90 -7.04 1.86
N ARG A 397 15.45 -5.83 2.21
CA ARG A 397 15.40 -5.38 3.59
C ARG A 397 14.11 -5.81 4.26
N PHE A 398 14.19 -6.27 5.50
CA PHE A 398 13.09 -6.57 6.40
C PHE A 398 13.00 -5.51 7.50
N ASP A 399 11.90 -4.78 7.50
CA ASP A 399 11.62 -3.74 8.49
C ASP A 399 11.05 -4.35 9.78
N ALA A 400 10.90 -3.52 10.81
CA ALA A 400 10.31 -3.97 12.07
C ALA A 400 8.91 -4.59 11.84
N GLY A 401 8.69 -5.79 12.39
CA GLY A 401 7.46 -6.55 12.21
C GLY A 401 7.46 -7.50 11.00
N ALA A 402 8.39 -7.33 10.05
CA ALA A 402 8.53 -8.25 8.93
C ALA A 402 9.35 -9.48 9.31
N THR A 403 9.08 -10.61 8.66
CA THR A 403 9.76 -11.89 8.89
C THR A 403 10.14 -12.55 7.56
N LEU A 404 11.37 -13.03 7.46
CA LEU A 404 11.77 -13.98 6.41
C LEU A 404 11.57 -15.41 6.93
N VAL A 405 10.86 -16.25 6.19
CA VAL A 405 10.79 -17.70 6.39
C VAL A 405 11.58 -18.38 5.27
N VAL A 406 12.51 -19.26 5.63
CA VAL A 406 13.28 -20.07 4.66
C VAL A 406 13.03 -21.55 4.90
N ALA A 407 12.71 -22.28 3.84
CA ALA A 407 12.52 -23.74 3.83
C ALA A 407 13.45 -24.42 2.82
N GLY A 408 14.73 -24.62 3.19
CA GLY A 408 15.72 -25.28 2.34
C GLY A 408 16.42 -24.35 1.32
N GLY A 409 17.56 -24.80 0.79
CA GLY A 409 18.28 -24.15 -0.31
C GLY A 409 19.32 -23.10 0.09
N THR A 410 19.89 -22.42 -0.91
CA THR A 410 20.81 -21.29 -0.72
C THR A 410 20.06 -19.98 -0.83
N VAL A 411 20.11 -19.15 0.21
CA VAL A 411 19.56 -17.80 0.22
C VAL A 411 20.69 -16.78 0.28
N ALA A 412 20.86 -15.98 -0.77
CA ALA A 412 21.67 -14.77 -0.65
C ALA A 412 20.87 -13.71 0.09
N ALA A 413 20.98 -13.66 1.42
CA ALA A 413 20.34 -12.67 2.28
C ALA A 413 21.29 -12.27 3.41
N GLY A 414 21.16 -11.03 3.87
CA GLY A 414 22.00 -10.50 4.96
C GLY A 414 22.48 -9.08 4.72
N THR A 415 22.63 -8.67 3.46
CA THR A 415 22.96 -7.30 3.07
C THR A 415 21.95 -6.77 2.05
N HIS A 416 21.37 -5.61 2.33
CA HIS A 416 20.50 -4.86 1.43
C HIS A 416 21.29 -3.77 0.70
N VAL A 417 21.00 -3.55 -0.58
CA VAL A 417 21.60 -2.47 -1.36
C VAL A 417 20.97 -1.14 -0.95
N LEU A 418 21.79 -0.24 -0.41
CA LEU A 418 21.37 1.11 -0.04
C LEU A 418 21.50 2.12 -1.18
N ALA A 419 22.10 1.74 -2.31
CA ALA A 419 22.40 2.67 -3.39
C ALA A 419 21.13 3.42 -3.86
N PRO A 420 21.19 4.77 -3.92
CA PRO A 420 20.15 5.61 -4.52
C PRO A 420 19.71 5.12 -5.91
N PRO A 421 18.41 5.23 -6.26
CA PRO A 421 17.93 4.96 -7.61
C PRO A 421 18.69 5.78 -8.66
N THR A 422 18.94 5.24 -9.85
CA THR A 422 19.67 5.94 -10.92
C THR A 422 18.77 6.46 -12.04
N ASN A 423 17.51 6.02 -12.09
CA ASN A 423 16.53 6.47 -13.08
C ASN A 423 16.03 7.89 -12.76
N GLY A 424 16.08 8.78 -13.75
CA GLY A 424 15.68 10.19 -13.60
C GLY A 424 16.69 11.04 -12.83
N LEU A 425 17.96 10.63 -12.73
CA LEU A 425 19.00 11.46 -12.12
C LEU A 425 19.30 12.69 -12.98
N ALA A 426 19.16 13.86 -12.37
CA ALA A 426 19.71 15.10 -12.91
C ALA A 426 21.23 15.15 -12.73
N TYR A 427 21.70 14.85 -11.52
CA TYR A 427 23.12 14.67 -11.18
C TYR A 427 23.25 14.02 -9.81
N TRP A 428 24.38 13.34 -9.59
CA TRP A 428 24.77 12.77 -8.32
C TRP A 428 26.24 13.10 -8.04
N CYS A 429 26.48 14.17 -7.31
CA CYS A 429 27.82 14.68 -7.03
C CYS A 429 28.25 14.29 -5.61
N ASP A 430 29.37 13.58 -5.48
CA ASP A 430 29.82 12.95 -4.23
C ASP A 430 31.28 13.33 -3.90
N ALA A 431 31.50 14.09 -2.84
CA ALA A 431 32.83 14.58 -2.46
C ALA A 431 33.68 13.49 -1.80
N GLY A 432 33.06 12.40 -1.33
CA GLY A 432 33.78 11.20 -0.89
C GLY A 432 34.52 10.49 -2.03
N ARG A 433 34.22 10.87 -3.28
CA ARG A 433 34.86 10.38 -4.49
C ARG A 433 35.74 11.44 -5.11
N ARG A 434 36.99 11.49 -4.66
CA ARG A 434 37.98 12.49 -5.08
C ARG A 434 38.12 12.58 -6.60
N GLU A 435 37.97 11.46 -7.30
CA GLU A 435 38.02 11.35 -8.75
C GLU A 435 36.95 12.16 -9.48
N THR A 436 35.84 12.51 -8.81
CA THR A 436 34.76 13.34 -9.37
C THR A 436 35.02 14.84 -9.24
N ILE A 437 36.05 15.25 -8.49
CA ILE A 437 36.33 16.65 -8.19
C ILE A 437 37.41 17.18 -9.14
N LEU A 438 37.02 18.14 -9.98
CA LEU A 438 37.92 18.86 -10.88
C LEU A 438 38.48 20.10 -10.17
N LEU A 439 39.81 20.20 -10.09
CA LEU A 439 40.50 21.31 -9.44
C LEU A 439 41.36 22.08 -10.44
N ASN A 440 41.54 23.38 -10.18
CA ASN A 440 42.62 24.16 -10.81
C ASN A 440 43.94 24.06 -10.01
N ALA A 441 44.99 24.70 -10.51
CA ALA A 441 46.30 24.72 -9.87
C ALA A 441 46.32 25.36 -8.46
N SER A 442 45.29 26.12 -8.09
CA SER A 442 45.13 26.76 -6.78
C SER A 442 44.22 25.97 -5.83
N ASN A 443 43.93 24.71 -6.14
CA ASN A 443 43.05 23.83 -5.36
C ASN A 443 41.58 24.28 -5.29
N CYS A 444 41.16 25.17 -6.20
CA CYS A 444 39.76 25.56 -6.32
C CYS A 444 39.00 24.58 -7.22
N VAL A 445 37.77 24.26 -6.83
CA VAL A 445 36.83 23.43 -7.57
C VAL A 445 36.37 24.17 -8.83
N THR A 446 36.73 23.61 -9.99
CA THR A 446 36.27 24.07 -11.31
C THR A 446 35.05 23.28 -11.77
N GLY A 447 34.88 22.06 -11.29
CA GLY A 447 33.71 21.24 -11.49
C GLY A 447 33.63 20.06 -10.53
N TRP A 448 32.43 19.55 -10.35
CA TRP A 448 32.10 18.40 -9.53
C TRP A 448 31.22 17.49 -10.37
N LEU A 449 31.82 16.41 -10.87
CA LEU A 449 31.18 15.51 -11.81
C LEU A 449 30.16 14.63 -11.09
N SER A 450 29.09 14.30 -11.82
CA SER A 450 28.20 13.23 -11.43
C SER A 450 28.96 11.91 -11.44
N ARG A 451 28.83 11.11 -10.36
CA ARG A 451 29.54 9.82 -10.23
C ARG A 451 28.94 8.71 -11.09
N VAL A 452 27.74 8.91 -11.59
CA VAL A 452 27.02 7.99 -12.49
C VAL A 452 26.47 8.76 -13.69
N SER A 453 26.02 8.03 -14.72
CA SER A 453 25.32 8.66 -15.84
C SER A 453 24.06 9.38 -15.36
N SER A 454 23.88 10.62 -15.82
CA SER A 454 22.78 11.52 -15.45
C SER A 454 22.52 12.54 -16.55
N SER A 455 21.44 13.32 -16.44
CA SER A 455 21.08 14.29 -17.47
C SER A 455 22.09 15.45 -17.60
N ALA A 456 22.62 15.94 -16.47
CA ALA A 456 23.75 16.85 -16.38
C ALA A 456 25.05 16.07 -16.13
N ARG A 457 26.20 16.58 -16.61
CA ARG A 457 27.51 15.96 -16.33
C ARG A 457 27.97 16.22 -14.90
N GLY A 458 27.46 17.27 -14.27
CA GLY A 458 27.81 17.68 -12.92
C GLY A 458 27.58 19.16 -12.68
N LEU A 459 28.17 19.67 -11.61
CA LEU A 459 28.09 21.07 -11.20
C LEU A 459 29.42 21.78 -11.47
N PHE A 460 29.41 22.89 -12.19
CA PHE A 460 30.61 23.61 -12.63
C PHE A 460 30.65 25.02 -12.09
N SER A 461 31.86 25.49 -11.78
CA SER A 461 32.06 26.79 -11.18
C SER A 461 31.75 27.91 -12.16
N ALA A 462 30.85 28.81 -11.77
CA ALA A 462 30.36 29.89 -12.63
C ALA A 462 30.66 31.31 -12.12
N GLY A 463 31.26 31.45 -10.93
CA GLY A 463 31.65 32.74 -10.38
C GLY A 463 33.17 32.97 -10.35
N SER A 464 33.54 34.21 -10.01
CA SER A 464 34.91 34.71 -10.05
C SER A 464 35.78 34.18 -8.90
N GLN A 465 35.20 33.93 -7.73
CA GLN A 465 35.81 33.17 -6.63
C GLN A 465 35.21 31.77 -6.61
N LYS A 466 36.05 30.75 -6.39
CA LYS A 466 35.66 29.35 -6.58
C LYS A 466 35.64 28.60 -5.23
N PRO A 467 34.69 27.67 -5.00
CA PRO A 467 34.73 26.76 -3.87
C PRO A 467 36.05 25.98 -3.84
N THR A 468 36.43 25.44 -2.68
CA THR A 468 37.63 24.60 -2.53
C THR A 468 37.25 23.20 -2.08
N TYR A 469 38.10 22.21 -2.34
CA TYR A 469 37.93 20.86 -1.83
C TYR A 469 38.80 20.66 -0.59
N GLY A 470 38.24 20.05 0.45
CA GLY A 470 38.98 19.64 1.64
C GLY A 470 38.61 18.22 2.06
N GLU A 471 39.59 17.45 2.52
CA GLU A 471 39.42 16.04 2.92
C GLU A 471 38.73 15.88 4.29
N SER A 472 38.58 16.97 5.05
CA SER A 472 38.03 16.97 6.40
C SER A 472 37.00 18.08 6.65
N SER A 473 36.42 18.64 5.59
CA SER A 473 35.51 19.78 5.64
C SER A 473 34.10 19.47 6.17
N MET A 474 33.74 18.18 6.27
CA MET A 474 32.43 17.68 6.70
C MET A 474 32.57 16.85 7.99
N ASP A 475 33.02 17.48 9.08
CA ASP A 475 33.27 16.82 10.38
C ASP A 475 34.25 15.64 10.24
N GLY A 476 35.46 15.91 9.74
CA GLY A 476 36.48 14.88 9.49
C GLY A 476 36.28 14.10 8.19
N ARG A 477 35.29 14.47 7.37
CA ARG A 477 35.00 13.83 6.06
C ARG A 477 35.24 14.82 4.89
N PRO A 478 35.45 14.33 3.66
CA PRO A 478 35.62 15.18 2.48
C PRO A 478 34.42 16.07 2.19
N GLY A 479 34.67 17.27 1.66
CA GLY A 479 33.60 18.17 1.25
C GLY A 479 34.08 19.29 0.34
N VAL A 480 33.14 19.81 -0.45
CA VAL A 480 33.33 21.06 -1.19
C VAL A 480 32.94 22.22 -0.29
N SER A 481 33.94 23.02 0.08
CA SER A 481 33.82 24.17 0.97
C SER A 481 33.49 25.43 0.19
N PHE A 482 32.40 26.09 0.58
CA PHE A 482 31.94 27.35 0.03
C PHE A 482 32.33 28.49 0.96
N PRO A 483 33.20 29.41 0.50
CA PRO A 483 33.60 30.56 1.29
C PRO A 483 32.53 31.68 1.26
N ALA A 484 32.54 32.52 2.31
CA ALA A 484 31.70 33.72 2.42
C ALA A 484 32.22 34.84 1.50
N VAL A 485 32.06 34.69 0.19
CA VAL A 485 32.63 35.63 -0.81
C VAL A 485 31.57 36.17 -1.76
N GLU A 486 31.49 37.49 -1.79
CA GLU A 486 30.62 38.27 -2.67
C GLU A 486 31.48 39.17 -3.58
N ASP A 487 30.95 39.54 -4.74
CA ASP A 487 31.55 40.56 -5.59
C ASP A 487 31.29 41.98 -5.05
N ALA A 488 31.79 43.00 -5.77
CA ALA A 488 31.60 44.40 -5.39
C ALA A 488 30.13 44.86 -5.33
N ASN A 489 29.20 44.07 -5.89
CA ASN A 489 27.76 44.34 -5.89
C ASN A 489 27.01 43.48 -4.84
N GLY A 490 27.73 42.76 -3.97
CA GLY A 490 27.13 41.86 -2.98
C GLY A 490 26.62 40.54 -3.56
N VAL A 491 26.99 40.19 -4.81
CA VAL A 491 26.55 38.94 -5.44
C VAL A 491 27.48 37.81 -5.02
N PRO A 492 26.96 36.70 -4.47
CA PRO A 492 27.77 35.54 -4.12
C PRO A 492 28.53 35.00 -5.33
N THR A 493 29.84 34.78 -5.18
CA THR A 493 30.70 34.35 -6.29
C THR A 493 31.10 32.88 -6.18
N ALA A 494 31.10 32.28 -4.99
CA ALA A 494 31.33 30.85 -4.80
C ALA A 494 30.08 30.03 -5.17
N VAL A 495 29.88 29.78 -6.46
CA VAL A 495 28.70 29.05 -6.98
C VAL A 495 29.10 27.93 -7.92
N LEU A 496 28.47 26.76 -7.76
CA LEU A 496 28.48 25.69 -8.75
C LEU A 496 27.11 25.56 -9.41
N LYS A 497 27.06 25.49 -10.74
CA LYS A 497 25.83 25.36 -11.54
C LYS A 497 25.83 24.07 -12.33
N ALA A 498 24.68 23.44 -12.51
CA ALA A 498 24.56 22.34 -13.45
C ALA A 498 24.94 22.81 -14.87
N ASP A 499 25.69 22.00 -15.60
CA ASP A 499 26.05 22.30 -17.00
C ASP A 499 24.87 22.16 -17.96
N LYS A 500 23.83 21.46 -17.52
CA LYS A 500 22.57 21.31 -18.23
C LYS A 500 21.40 21.63 -17.30
N THR A 501 20.35 22.15 -17.90
CA THR A 501 19.07 22.38 -17.23
C THR A 501 18.31 21.07 -17.06
N SER A 502 17.59 20.97 -15.97
CA SER A 502 16.83 19.78 -15.63
C SER A 502 15.65 20.18 -14.77
N PRO A 503 14.42 19.68 -15.02
CA PRO A 503 13.25 19.97 -14.21
C PRO A 503 13.33 19.19 -12.89
N VAL A 504 14.37 19.46 -12.08
CA VAL A 504 14.60 18.77 -10.80
C VAL A 504 13.32 18.87 -9.97
N GLN A 505 12.83 17.76 -9.45
CA GLN A 505 11.64 17.65 -8.59
C GLN A 505 12.00 17.16 -7.20
N THR A 506 13.03 16.33 -7.09
CA THR A 506 13.51 15.78 -5.83
C THR A 506 15.00 16.09 -5.67
N VAL A 507 15.43 16.52 -4.49
CA VAL A 507 16.84 16.75 -4.20
C VAL A 507 17.18 16.40 -2.76
N PHE A 508 18.38 15.88 -2.56
CA PHE A 508 18.99 15.55 -1.28
C PHE A 508 20.35 16.22 -1.16
N LEU A 509 20.68 16.71 0.03
CA LEU A 509 21.92 17.40 0.35
C LEU A 509 22.49 16.86 1.66
N ALA A 510 23.73 16.39 1.64
CA ALA A 510 24.53 16.22 2.85
C ALA A 510 25.43 17.45 3.00
N LEU A 511 25.15 18.31 3.99
CA LEU A 511 25.85 19.58 4.17
C LEU A 511 26.16 19.91 5.64
N ALA A 512 27.16 20.75 5.86
CA ALA A 512 27.46 21.37 7.14
C ALA A 512 27.49 22.90 6.96
N ALA A 513 26.53 23.60 7.56
CA ALA A 513 26.42 25.06 7.48
C ALA A 513 27.04 25.70 8.73
N SER A 514 28.08 26.52 8.59
CA SER A 514 28.81 27.09 9.75
C SER A 514 28.23 28.42 10.21
N GLN A 515 27.87 29.29 9.25
CA GLN A 515 27.17 30.54 9.45
C GLN A 515 26.47 30.86 8.14
N THR A 516 25.17 31.14 8.16
CA THR A 516 24.51 31.65 6.97
C THR A 516 24.30 33.14 7.15
N VAL A 517 24.32 33.89 6.06
CA VAL A 517 23.75 35.23 6.04
C VAL A 517 22.25 35.12 5.73
N ASN A 518 21.50 36.17 6.02
CA ASN A 518 20.08 36.19 5.68
C ASN A 518 19.88 35.87 4.18
N CYS A 519 18.94 34.98 3.87
CA CYS A 519 18.63 34.49 2.53
C CYS A 519 19.73 33.66 1.83
N ALA A 520 20.81 33.26 2.53
CA ALA A 520 21.89 32.47 1.93
C ALA A 520 21.36 31.15 1.32
N GLY A 521 21.53 31.00 0.00
CA GLY A 521 21.00 29.86 -0.74
C GLY A 521 21.91 28.63 -0.70
N TYR A 522 21.45 27.53 -0.11
CA TYR A 522 22.12 26.23 -0.13
C TYR A 522 22.06 25.61 -1.53
N TRP A 523 20.85 25.45 -2.06
CA TRP A 523 20.56 24.85 -3.36
C TRP A 523 19.29 25.45 -3.95
N GLY A 524 19.25 25.70 -5.26
CA GLY A 524 18.04 26.22 -5.90
C GLY A 524 18.20 26.52 -7.38
N VAL A 525 17.25 27.26 -7.94
CA VAL A 525 17.24 27.68 -9.35
C VAL A 525 18.06 28.94 -9.52
N TYR A 526 19.11 28.90 -10.33
CA TYR A 526 19.99 30.05 -10.48
C TYR A 526 19.25 31.26 -11.10
N GLY A 527 19.38 32.43 -10.47
CA GLY A 527 18.76 33.67 -10.92
C GLY A 527 17.28 33.81 -10.58
N VAL A 528 16.68 32.80 -9.94
CA VAL A 528 15.27 32.82 -9.53
C VAL A 528 15.21 32.51 -8.03
N ASP A 529 14.38 33.20 -7.27
CA ASP A 529 14.30 33.03 -5.81
C ASP A 529 13.62 31.72 -5.38
N ARG A 530 14.04 30.56 -5.93
CA ARG A 530 13.47 29.21 -5.71
C ARG A 530 14.50 28.21 -5.17
N GLY A 531 14.42 27.82 -3.90
CA GLY A 531 15.33 26.80 -3.36
C GLY A 531 15.35 26.68 -1.83
N PHE A 532 16.36 25.96 -1.32
CA PHE A 532 16.72 25.92 0.08
C PHE A 532 17.62 27.10 0.44
N ARG A 533 17.18 27.94 1.38
CA ARG A 533 17.94 29.05 1.94
C ARG A 533 17.77 29.21 3.44
N ALA A 534 18.71 29.92 4.05
CA ALA A 534 18.62 30.33 5.45
C ALA A 534 17.65 31.50 5.64
N GLY A 535 16.88 31.46 6.73
CA GLY A 535 15.92 32.52 7.05
C GLY A 535 16.54 33.73 7.77
N ASN A 536 17.69 33.55 8.42
CA ASN A 536 18.39 34.57 9.21
C ASN A 536 19.90 34.27 9.20
N SER A 537 20.68 34.99 10.03
CA SER A 537 22.12 34.77 10.20
C SER A 537 22.52 33.46 10.93
N ALA A 538 21.57 32.53 11.08
CA ALA A 538 21.74 31.27 11.79
C ALA A 538 21.57 30.10 10.81
N ALA A 539 22.29 29.01 11.02
CA ALA A 539 22.23 27.79 10.22
C ALA A 539 20.85 27.11 10.35
N THR A 540 19.88 27.62 9.58
CA THR A 540 18.49 27.17 9.54
C THR A 540 18.03 27.00 8.09
N VAL A 541 16.92 26.32 7.90
CA VAL A 541 16.14 26.35 6.66
C VAL A 541 14.89 27.16 6.95
N GLU A 542 14.66 28.23 6.17
CA GLU A 542 13.51 29.12 6.37
C GLU A 542 12.17 28.36 6.24
N GLY A 543 11.15 28.72 7.03
CA GLY A 543 9.74 28.26 6.84
C GLY A 543 8.90 29.32 6.11
N VAL A 544 7.81 28.96 5.43
CA VAL A 544 7.19 29.79 4.37
C VAL A 544 6.41 31.03 4.85
N SER A 545 6.62 32.17 4.18
CA SER A 545 5.63 33.22 3.86
C SER A 545 5.86 33.79 2.44
N GLY A 546 5.47 33.04 1.39
CA GLY A 546 5.20 33.50 0.02
C GLY A 546 6.34 34.11 -0.83
N GLY A 547 6.94 33.34 -1.76
CA GLY A 547 7.83 33.89 -2.80
C GLY A 547 8.35 32.90 -3.83
N VAL A 548 9.41 32.16 -3.51
CA VAL A 548 9.48 30.70 -3.59
C VAL A 548 10.23 30.23 -2.34
N ARG A 549 9.57 29.61 -1.36
CA ARG A 549 8.57 28.51 -1.38
C ARG A 549 9.29 27.16 -1.51
N TYR A 550 9.75 26.65 -0.37
CA TYR A 550 9.56 25.24 -0.06
C TYR A 550 8.15 24.83 -0.46
N GLY A 551 8.01 23.55 -0.76
CA GLY A 551 6.73 22.96 -1.06
C GLY A 551 5.55 23.61 -0.35
N GLY A 552 4.47 23.86 -1.08
CA GLY A 552 3.23 24.29 -0.46
C GLY A 552 2.89 23.35 0.70
N ALA A 553 2.08 23.83 1.65
CA ALA A 553 1.65 23.01 2.79
C ALA A 553 1.31 21.58 2.32
N GLY A 554 2.05 20.59 2.83
CA GLY A 554 1.86 19.17 2.49
C GLY A 554 3.00 18.49 1.70
N ASP A 555 3.99 19.19 1.18
CA ASP A 555 5.13 18.57 0.48
C ASP A 555 6.07 17.78 1.39
N TYR A 556 6.87 16.89 0.80
CA TYR A 556 7.85 16.11 1.56
C TYR A 556 9.11 16.93 1.80
N VAL A 557 9.43 17.13 3.07
CA VAL A 557 10.70 17.69 3.55
C VAL A 557 11.17 16.81 4.69
N SER A 558 12.45 16.42 4.66
CA SER A 558 13.06 15.70 5.77
C SER A 558 14.39 16.29 6.18
N LEU A 559 14.70 16.08 7.45
CA LEU A 559 15.97 16.42 8.06
C LEU A 559 16.47 15.20 8.82
N ASP A 560 17.62 14.68 8.40
CA ASP A 560 18.25 13.47 8.95
C ASP A 560 17.34 12.23 8.95
N GLY A 561 16.53 12.10 7.89
CA GLY A 561 15.57 11.00 7.74
C GLY A 561 14.28 11.15 8.55
N MET A 562 14.08 12.28 9.25
CA MET A 562 12.80 12.60 9.87
C MET A 562 12.03 13.59 9.00
N VAL A 563 10.78 13.28 8.68
CA VAL A 563 9.88 14.16 7.90
C VAL A 563 9.41 15.32 8.78
N CYS A 564 9.60 16.56 8.31
CA CYS A 564 9.42 17.79 9.10
C CYS A 564 8.59 18.86 8.36
N ARG A 565 7.62 18.44 7.52
CA ARG A 565 6.86 19.21 6.50
C ARG A 565 6.82 20.74 6.66
N ASP A 566 6.38 21.26 7.82
CA ASP A 566 6.13 22.70 8.03
C ASP A 566 6.99 23.33 9.16
N ASP A 567 7.92 22.59 9.74
CA ASP A 567 8.72 23.06 10.88
C ASP A 567 9.90 23.94 10.44
N ALA A 568 10.19 25.00 11.20
CA ALA A 568 11.44 25.72 11.05
C ALA A 568 12.62 24.78 11.38
N LEU A 569 13.41 24.42 10.37
CA LEU A 569 14.51 23.48 10.55
C LEU A 569 15.76 24.20 11.01
N THR A 570 16.31 23.77 12.15
CA THR A 570 17.65 24.20 12.57
C THR A 570 18.65 23.17 12.08
N LEU A 571 19.65 23.60 11.31
CA LEU A 571 20.77 22.75 10.85
C LEU A 571 21.85 22.61 11.93
N GLY A 572 22.02 23.62 12.78
CA GLY A 572 23.08 23.65 13.80
C GLY A 572 24.44 23.99 13.18
N ALA A 573 25.10 25.01 13.72
CA ALA A 573 26.34 25.52 13.15
C ALA A 573 27.43 24.43 13.08
N GLY A 574 27.94 24.16 11.88
CA GLY A 574 28.99 23.19 11.60
C GLY A 574 28.56 21.73 11.71
N GLN A 575 27.29 21.43 12.03
CA GLN A 575 26.80 20.06 12.13
C GLN A 575 26.51 19.49 10.74
N VAL A 576 26.92 18.24 10.49
CA VAL A 576 26.57 17.53 9.26
C VAL A 576 25.11 17.10 9.31
N ARG A 577 24.33 17.58 8.34
CA ARG A 577 22.89 17.32 8.18
C ARG A 577 22.58 16.72 6.82
N VAL A 578 21.57 15.87 6.78
CA VAL A 578 20.96 15.37 5.53
C VAL A 578 19.62 16.07 5.35
N LEU A 579 19.49 16.85 4.29
CA LEU A 579 18.29 17.60 3.96
C LEU A 579 17.70 17.05 2.67
N ALA A 580 16.39 16.76 2.65
CA ALA A 580 15.70 16.27 1.47
C ALA A 580 14.43 17.06 1.18
N THR A 581 14.07 17.16 -0.11
CA THR A 581 12.72 17.59 -0.51
C THR A 581 12.27 16.89 -1.77
N ARG A 582 10.95 16.73 -1.88
CA ARG A 582 10.23 16.34 -3.08
C ARG A 582 9.03 17.26 -3.25
N LEU A 583 8.92 17.89 -4.42
CA LEU A 583 7.70 18.60 -4.82
C LEU A 583 6.59 17.60 -5.12
N ASP A 584 5.45 17.71 -4.44
CA ASP A 584 4.30 16.85 -4.70
C ASP A 584 3.35 17.52 -5.71
N PRO A 585 3.09 16.90 -6.88
CA PRO A 585 2.13 17.43 -7.85
C PRO A 585 0.76 17.76 -7.27
N ALA A 586 0.31 17.06 -6.22
CA ALA A 586 -0.99 17.32 -5.59
C ALA A 586 -1.07 18.69 -4.89
N ASN A 587 0.08 19.22 -4.44
CA ASN A 587 0.14 20.46 -3.66
C ASN A 587 0.53 21.69 -4.52
N HIS A 588 0.86 21.49 -5.80
CA HIS A 588 1.36 22.54 -6.69
C HIS A 588 0.54 22.62 -7.98
N PRO A 589 -0.55 23.42 -8.00
CA PRO A 589 -1.33 23.63 -9.22
C PRO A 589 -0.51 24.31 -10.34
N ASP A 590 0.59 24.98 -10.02
CA ASP A 590 1.54 25.62 -10.93
C ASP A 590 2.84 24.82 -11.13
N LEU A 591 2.88 23.53 -10.77
CA LEU A 591 4.10 22.70 -10.85
C LEU A 591 4.79 22.79 -12.22
N ALA A 592 4.03 22.79 -13.31
CA ALA A 592 4.57 22.91 -14.66
C ALA A 592 5.40 24.21 -14.85
N ALA A 593 4.95 25.34 -14.29
CA ALA A 593 5.69 26.59 -14.32
C ALA A 593 6.92 26.54 -13.40
N VAL A 594 6.80 25.88 -12.24
CA VAL A 594 7.94 25.67 -11.32
C VAL A 594 9.06 24.89 -11.98
N LEU A 595 8.71 23.83 -12.71
CA LEU A 595 9.64 22.98 -13.44
C LEU A 595 10.17 23.61 -14.72
N ALA A 596 9.38 24.45 -15.40
CA ALA A 596 9.82 25.18 -16.59
C ALA A 596 10.98 26.13 -16.28
N ASP A 597 10.96 26.81 -15.13
CA ASP A 597 12.07 27.68 -14.74
C ASP A 597 13.37 26.89 -14.54
N ARG A 598 13.30 25.70 -13.93
CA ARG A 598 14.43 24.76 -13.74
C ARG A 598 14.95 24.16 -15.05
N GLY A 599 14.06 23.99 -16.03
CA GLY A 599 14.33 23.41 -17.35
C GLY A 599 14.78 24.40 -18.42
N SER A 600 15.01 25.68 -18.08
CA SER A 600 15.39 26.72 -19.05
C SER A 600 16.89 27.04 -19.01
N ASP A 601 17.55 27.17 -20.18
CA ASP A 601 19.01 27.43 -20.31
C ASP A 601 19.49 28.69 -19.57
N LYS A 602 18.56 29.57 -19.19
CA LYS A 602 18.84 30.79 -18.43
C LYS A 602 19.02 30.52 -16.93
N ASN A 603 18.42 29.46 -16.40
CA ASN A 603 18.22 29.25 -14.96
C ASN A 603 18.53 27.79 -14.53
N PRO A 604 19.76 27.28 -14.72
CA PRO A 604 20.13 25.95 -14.24
C PRO A 604 20.06 25.87 -12.71
N THR A 605 19.96 24.67 -12.13
CA THR A 605 20.08 24.51 -10.68
C THR A 605 21.50 24.82 -10.22
N ALA A 606 21.64 25.40 -9.02
CA ALA A 606 22.90 25.84 -8.45
C ALA A 606 23.04 25.45 -6.97
N LEU A 607 24.29 25.32 -6.54
CA LEU A 607 24.73 25.02 -5.18
C LEU A 607 25.63 26.18 -4.69
N GLY A 608 25.47 26.58 -3.42
CA GLY A 608 26.29 27.60 -2.76
C GLY A 608 25.79 29.04 -2.90
N ALA A 609 25.09 29.35 -3.98
CA ALA A 609 24.13 30.45 -4.07
C ALA A 609 23.28 30.30 -5.33
N TYR A 610 21.99 30.59 -5.23
CA TYR A 610 21.07 30.56 -6.39
C TYR A 610 20.34 31.89 -6.63
N THR A 611 20.37 32.83 -5.67
CA THR A 611 19.83 34.19 -5.82
C THR A 611 20.89 35.23 -5.49
N TYR A 612 20.57 36.50 -5.69
CA TYR A 612 21.45 37.63 -5.40
C TYR A 612 21.63 37.91 -3.90
N ASN A 613 20.87 37.27 -3.02
CA ASN A 613 20.91 37.55 -1.58
C ASN A 613 21.70 36.46 -0.84
N GLY A 614 22.96 36.75 -0.51
CA GLY A 614 23.73 36.05 0.51
C GLY A 614 24.44 34.76 0.10
N ALA A 615 25.71 34.63 0.48
CA ALA A 615 26.52 33.44 0.19
C ALA A 615 26.32 32.32 1.23
N PHE A 616 26.19 31.07 0.78
CA PHE A 616 26.32 29.91 1.67
C PHE A 616 27.76 29.83 2.21
N VAL A 617 27.88 29.63 3.52
CA VAL A 617 29.17 29.37 4.19
C VAL A 617 29.11 28.03 4.88
N GLY A 618 29.92 27.10 4.40
CA GLY A 618 29.92 25.74 4.88
C GLY A 618 30.51 24.78 3.87
N ALA A 619 30.27 23.49 4.09
CA ALA A 619 30.69 22.44 3.17
C ALA A 619 29.51 21.59 2.73
N VAL A 620 29.61 21.05 1.51
CA VAL A 620 28.67 20.05 0.98
C VAL A 620 29.46 18.78 0.69
N GLY A 621 29.02 17.67 1.27
CA GLY A 621 29.58 16.34 1.07
C GLY A 621 28.97 15.65 -0.14
N GLU A 622 27.66 15.74 -0.34
CA GLU A 622 26.98 15.05 -1.44
C GLU A 622 25.67 15.73 -1.80
N VAL A 623 25.35 15.73 -3.10
CA VAL A 623 24.06 16.18 -3.63
C VAL A 623 23.54 15.18 -4.65
N VAL A 624 22.30 14.74 -4.46
CA VAL A 624 21.58 13.81 -5.35
C VAL A 624 20.31 14.50 -5.80
N ALA A 625 20.13 14.70 -7.11
CA ALA A 625 18.97 15.39 -7.66
C ALA A 625 18.30 14.55 -8.75
N TYR A 626 16.97 14.54 -8.75
CA TYR A 626 16.13 13.81 -9.70
C TYR A 626 15.18 14.74 -10.45
N ASP A 627 14.99 14.52 -11.74
CA ASP A 627 14.03 15.21 -12.61
C ASP A 627 12.57 14.75 -12.43
N ARG A 628 12.37 13.77 -11.53
CA ARG A 628 11.07 13.21 -11.15
C ARG A 628 10.85 13.27 -9.63
N ALA A 629 9.59 13.24 -9.22
CA ALA A 629 9.22 12.93 -7.86
C ALA A 629 9.61 11.47 -7.54
N LEU A 630 10.38 11.26 -6.48
CA LEU A 630 10.66 9.93 -5.93
C LEU A 630 9.47 9.44 -5.09
N THR A 631 9.25 8.14 -4.95
CA THR A 631 8.25 7.63 -3.99
C THR A 631 8.74 7.73 -2.54
N ASP A 632 7.88 7.57 -1.54
CA ASP A 632 8.28 7.65 -0.12
C ASP A 632 9.36 6.62 0.23
N ASP A 633 9.29 5.42 -0.35
CA ASP A 633 10.31 4.37 -0.15
C ASP A 633 11.63 4.73 -0.82
N GLU A 634 11.57 5.34 -2.02
CA GLU A 634 12.77 5.85 -2.68
C GLU A 634 13.38 7.02 -1.90
N MET A 635 12.57 7.93 -1.35
CA MET A 635 13.03 9.00 -0.45
C MET A 635 13.77 8.41 0.75
N MET A 636 13.16 7.44 1.43
CA MET A 636 13.74 6.79 2.60
C MET A 636 15.03 6.04 2.27
N ARG A 637 15.12 5.36 1.11
CA ARG A 637 16.36 4.69 0.67
C ARG A 637 17.51 5.69 0.49
N VAL A 638 17.28 6.80 -0.19
CA VAL A 638 18.31 7.82 -0.42
C VAL A 638 18.71 8.51 0.89
N GLU A 639 17.75 8.83 1.75
CA GLU A 639 18.00 9.41 3.07
C GLU A 639 18.85 8.49 3.94
N ARG A 640 18.52 7.20 4.00
CA ARG A 640 19.27 6.23 4.78
C ARG A 640 20.68 6.04 4.26
N TYR A 641 20.86 6.01 2.94
CA TYR A 641 22.19 6.03 2.32
C TYR A 641 22.99 7.26 2.77
N LEU A 642 22.43 8.46 2.66
CA LEU A 642 23.14 9.69 3.03
C LEU A 642 23.39 9.81 4.54
N VAL A 643 22.46 9.37 5.38
CA VAL A 643 22.61 9.38 6.84
C VAL A 643 23.69 8.37 7.26
N ALA A 644 23.63 7.13 6.75
CA ALA A 644 24.65 6.12 7.02
C ALA A 644 26.03 6.60 6.59
N LYS A 645 26.11 7.23 5.42
CA LYS A 645 27.35 7.75 4.86
C LYS A 645 27.88 8.95 5.63
N TRP A 646 27.10 10.02 5.76
CA TRP A 646 27.62 11.32 6.21
C TRP A 646 27.49 11.55 7.71
N LYS A 647 26.59 10.82 8.39
CA LYS A 647 26.39 10.93 9.84
C LYS A 647 26.85 9.71 10.62
N GLY A 648 27.06 8.58 9.95
CA GLY A 648 27.59 7.36 10.56
C GLY A 648 29.06 7.49 10.98
N ALA A 649 29.47 6.65 11.94
CA ALA A 649 30.84 6.59 12.47
C ALA A 649 31.85 5.87 11.56
N ALA A 650 31.42 5.38 10.38
CA ALA A 650 32.08 4.31 9.64
C ALA A 650 33.07 4.75 8.53
N TRP A 651 33.51 6.01 8.52
CA TRP A 651 34.60 6.41 7.61
C TRP A 651 35.91 5.82 8.10
N THR A 652 36.42 4.82 7.38
CA THR A 652 37.69 4.16 7.71
C THR A 652 38.74 4.64 6.71
N ASP A 653 39.88 5.17 7.21
CA ASP A 653 40.98 5.68 6.39
C ASP A 653 40.56 6.66 5.27
N GLY A 654 39.55 7.50 5.54
CA GLY A 654 39.05 8.51 4.60
C GLY A 654 38.18 7.97 3.46
N GLN A 655 37.77 6.71 3.50
CA GLN A 655 36.84 6.13 2.52
C GLN A 655 35.38 6.15 3.04
N PRO A 656 34.40 6.33 2.14
CA PRO A 656 32.99 6.25 2.53
C PRO A 656 32.63 4.82 2.97
N PRO A 657 31.64 4.65 3.86
CA PRO A 657 31.13 3.33 4.22
C PRO A 657 30.53 2.60 3.02
N ALA A 658 30.39 1.28 3.15
CA ALA A 658 29.77 0.43 2.14
C ALA A 658 28.34 0.92 1.82
N GLU A 659 27.95 0.84 0.54
CA GLU A 659 26.62 1.22 0.05
C GLU A 659 25.59 0.09 0.25
N THR A 660 25.75 -0.62 1.37
CA THR A 660 24.96 -1.76 1.79
C THR A 660 24.67 -1.65 3.28
N GLU A 661 23.57 -2.24 3.71
CA GLU A 661 23.21 -2.33 5.13
C GLU A 661 22.76 -3.72 5.52
N PRO A 662 22.65 -4.03 6.82
CA PRO A 662 22.05 -5.28 7.24
C PRO A 662 20.62 -5.43 6.71
N ALA A 663 20.31 -6.60 6.17
CA ALA A 663 18.98 -6.90 5.65
C ALA A 663 17.88 -6.83 6.72
N PHE A 664 18.20 -7.08 7.99
CA PHE A 664 17.23 -7.15 9.06
C PHE A 664 17.34 -5.94 9.99
N ALA A 665 16.27 -5.12 10.03
CA ALA A 665 16.15 -4.04 11.01
C ALA A 665 15.99 -4.60 12.43
N PRO A 666 16.24 -3.81 13.51
CA PRO A 666 15.89 -4.20 14.87
C PRO A 666 14.42 -4.67 14.96
N SER A 667 14.17 -5.75 15.71
CA SER A 667 12.85 -6.39 15.85
C SER A 667 12.29 -7.10 14.60
N SER A 668 12.97 -7.09 13.45
CA SER A 668 12.62 -7.97 12.32
C SER A 668 13.01 -9.42 12.63
N GLY A 669 12.19 -10.37 12.16
CA GLY A 669 12.33 -11.79 12.47
C GLY A 669 12.99 -12.59 11.36
N LEU A 670 13.60 -13.71 11.75
CA LEU A 670 14.04 -14.76 10.83
C LEU A 670 13.50 -16.10 11.34
N THR A 671 12.77 -16.81 10.49
CA THR A 671 12.18 -18.11 10.81
C THR A 671 12.73 -19.18 9.89
N LEU A 672 13.01 -20.34 10.48
CA LEU A 672 13.25 -21.57 9.75
C LEU A 672 12.01 -22.43 9.76
N ALA A 673 11.55 -22.77 8.57
CA ALA A 673 10.46 -23.69 8.38
C ALA A 673 11.01 -25.06 7.96
N GLY A 674 10.78 -26.05 8.82
CA GLY A 674 11.01 -27.46 8.49
C GLY A 674 12.44 -27.96 8.73
N ALA A 675 12.64 -29.23 8.40
CA ALA A 675 13.87 -29.98 8.68
C ALA A 675 15.04 -29.71 7.73
N GLN A 676 14.88 -28.87 6.70
CA GLN A 676 15.75 -28.84 5.51
C GLN A 676 16.92 -27.84 5.54
N GLY A 677 17.12 -27.11 6.65
CA GLY A 677 18.24 -26.17 6.80
C GLY A 677 18.19 -25.03 5.77
N ALA A 678 19.23 -24.19 5.72
CA ALA A 678 19.40 -23.14 4.71
C ALA A 678 20.84 -22.66 4.67
N THR A 679 21.34 -22.16 3.54
CA THR A 679 22.66 -21.49 3.48
C THR A 679 22.49 -20.00 3.19
N PHE A 680 22.96 -19.13 4.09
CA PHE A 680 23.06 -17.69 3.86
C PHE A 680 24.44 -17.33 3.33
N THR A 681 24.51 -16.60 2.22
CA THR A 681 25.78 -16.02 1.74
C THR A 681 25.89 -14.56 2.14
N GLY A 682 26.89 -14.21 2.96
CA GLY A 682 27.11 -12.85 3.45
C GLY A 682 26.87 -12.69 4.96
N ASP A 683 27.04 -11.45 5.42
CA ASP A 683 26.91 -11.07 6.83
C ASP A 683 25.44 -10.93 7.23
N VAL A 684 25.08 -11.42 8.40
CA VAL A 684 23.73 -11.37 8.96
C VAL A 684 23.77 -10.62 10.28
N ALA A 685 23.02 -9.53 10.40
CA ALA A 685 22.72 -8.93 11.70
C ALA A 685 21.28 -9.26 12.07
N LEU A 686 21.02 -9.77 13.27
CA LEU A 686 19.67 -10.05 13.76
C LEU A 686 19.39 -9.20 14.99
N GLY A 687 18.20 -8.61 15.03
CA GLY A 687 17.70 -7.84 16.17
C GLY A 687 16.36 -8.31 16.73
N GLY A 688 15.65 -9.22 16.04
CA GLY A 688 14.37 -9.76 16.48
C GLY A 688 14.43 -11.23 16.91
N THR A 689 13.32 -11.94 16.73
CA THR A 689 13.20 -13.36 17.13
C THR A 689 13.70 -14.26 16.01
N PHE A 690 14.57 -15.18 16.37
CA PHE A 690 15.00 -16.29 15.54
C PHE A 690 14.16 -17.53 15.85
N VAL A 691 13.33 -17.98 14.92
CA VAL A 691 12.42 -19.11 15.13
C VAL A 691 12.95 -20.36 14.46
N ILE A 692 13.02 -21.47 15.21
CA ILE A 692 13.29 -22.80 14.71
C ILE A 692 11.98 -23.60 14.79
N ASP A 693 11.36 -23.85 13.64
CA ASP A 693 10.16 -24.66 13.55
C ASP A 693 10.45 -26.00 12.89
N ALA A 694 10.43 -27.09 13.68
CA ALA A 694 10.67 -28.43 13.14
C ALA A 694 9.53 -28.96 12.26
N GLN A 695 8.34 -28.35 12.30
CA GLN A 695 7.15 -28.72 11.52
C GLN A 695 6.83 -30.23 11.51
N GLY A 696 7.07 -30.91 12.64
CA GLY A 696 6.83 -32.35 12.76
C GLY A 696 7.87 -33.25 12.09
N GLY A 697 8.99 -32.71 11.61
CA GLY A 697 10.12 -33.47 11.09
C GLY A 697 10.80 -34.35 12.15
N THR A 698 11.50 -35.39 11.69
CA THR A 698 12.28 -36.31 12.55
C THR A 698 13.76 -35.93 12.66
N THR A 699 14.21 -35.00 11.83
CA THR A 699 15.57 -34.44 11.77
C THR A 699 15.51 -32.93 11.65
N LEU A 700 16.64 -32.26 11.87
CA LEU A 700 16.84 -30.85 11.58
C LEU A 700 18.22 -30.69 10.92
N GLU A 701 18.24 -30.05 9.77
CA GLU A 701 19.46 -29.58 9.12
C GLU A 701 19.76 -28.14 9.57
N PRO A 702 21.06 -27.78 9.69
CA PRO A 702 21.44 -26.47 10.20
C PRO A 702 21.24 -25.35 9.18
N ILE A 703 21.01 -24.13 9.67
CA ILE A 703 21.39 -22.95 8.90
C ILE A 703 22.91 -22.85 8.85
N VAL A 704 23.46 -22.58 7.68
CA VAL A 704 24.86 -22.20 7.50
C VAL A 704 24.94 -20.74 7.08
N ILE A 705 25.52 -19.87 7.90
CA ILE A 705 25.85 -18.49 7.54
C ILE A 705 27.30 -18.45 7.05
N LYS A 706 27.49 -18.22 5.75
CA LYS A 706 28.79 -18.02 5.09
C LYS A 706 29.18 -16.54 5.14
N GLY A 707 29.34 -16.04 6.36
CA GLY A 707 29.66 -14.65 6.70
C GLY A 707 29.65 -14.45 8.21
N ASN A 708 29.68 -13.20 8.65
CA ASN A 708 29.61 -12.84 10.06
C ASN A 708 28.16 -12.86 10.58
N LEU A 709 27.98 -13.18 11.86
CA LEU A 709 26.70 -13.06 12.56
C LEU A 709 26.80 -12.03 13.69
N ALA A 710 26.03 -10.95 13.61
CA ALA A 710 25.89 -9.97 14.68
C ALA A 710 24.52 -10.12 15.36
N LEU A 711 24.51 -10.43 16.66
CA LEU A 711 23.30 -10.57 17.46
C LEU A 711 23.12 -9.33 18.34
N GLY A 712 21.99 -8.65 18.19
CA GLY A 712 21.60 -7.56 19.09
C GLY A 712 21.34 -8.04 20.53
N GLU A 713 21.45 -7.13 21.49
CA GLU A 713 21.37 -7.44 22.94
C GLU A 713 20.08 -8.13 23.38
N ASN A 714 18.98 -7.95 22.63
CA ASN A 714 17.65 -8.47 22.97
C ASN A 714 17.20 -9.62 22.07
N VAL A 715 18.08 -10.15 21.21
CA VAL A 715 17.73 -11.23 20.28
C VAL A 715 17.31 -12.48 21.04
N ARG A 716 16.19 -13.07 20.63
CA ARG A 716 15.62 -14.28 21.25
C ARG A 716 15.61 -15.42 20.25
N VAL A 717 15.71 -16.64 20.75
CA VAL A 717 15.40 -17.84 19.96
C VAL A 717 14.12 -18.47 20.48
N GLU A 718 13.26 -18.89 19.56
CA GLU A 718 12.05 -19.66 19.85
C GLU A 718 12.10 -21.00 19.11
N VAL A 719 11.80 -22.08 19.82
CA VAL A 719 11.82 -23.44 19.27
C VAL A 719 10.41 -24.01 19.27
N ARG A 720 9.92 -24.48 18.11
CA ARG A 720 8.54 -24.95 17.92
C ARG A 720 8.49 -26.35 17.29
N ASN A 721 7.38 -27.05 17.53
CA ASN A 721 6.99 -28.30 16.86
C ASN A 721 8.01 -29.46 16.89
N ILE A 722 8.81 -29.55 17.96
CA ILE A 722 9.91 -30.52 18.13
C ILE A 722 9.51 -31.93 18.61
N GLY A 723 8.21 -32.24 18.66
CA GLY A 723 7.69 -33.48 19.27
C GLY A 723 8.16 -34.78 18.59
N ASN A 724 8.38 -34.73 17.28
CA ASN A 724 8.76 -35.88 16.46
C ASN A 724 10.29 -36.09 16.35
N LEU A 725 11.08 -35.18 16.93
CA LEU A 725 12.53 -35.30 16.92
C LEU A 725 13.02 -36.48 17.78
N LYS A 726 14.06 -37.16 17.32
CA LYS A 726 14.54 -38.41 17.93
C LYS A 726 15.17 -38.15 19.30
N ARG A 727 14.77 -38.96 20.30
CA ARG A 727 15.40 -38.95 21.64
C ARG A 727 16.85 -39.42 21.57
N GLY A 728 17.70 -38.78 22.38
CA GLY A 728 19.16 -39.00 22.38
C GLY A 728 19.90 -38.32 21.24
N ALA A 729 19.20 -37.64 20.32
CA ALA A 729 19.82 -36.94 19.20
C ALA A 729 20.37 -35.56 19.59
N HIS A 730 21.33 -35.12 18.78
CA HIS A 730 21.98 -33.83 18.84
C HIS A 730 21.87 -33.17 17.47
N TYR A 731 21.00 -32.16 17.36
CA TYR A 731 20.77 -31.47 16.10
C TYR A 731 21.56 -30.18 16.08
N GLU A 732 22.47 -30.04 15.13
CA GLU A 732 23.04 -28.73 14.80
C GLU A 732 21.98 -27.94 14.05
N VAL A 733 21.63 -26.76 14.57
CA VAL A 733 20.52 -25.94 14.03
C VAL A 733 21.00 -24.63 13.40
N LEU A 734 22.17 -24.15 13.81
CA LEU A 734 22.82 -22.96 13.26
C LEU A 734 24.33 -23.14 13.30
N ARG A 735 25.00 -22.78 12.21
CA ARG A 735 26.44 -22.75 12.03
C ARG A 735 26.82 -21.44 11.36
N VAL A 736 27.88 -20.81 11.84
CA VAL A 736 28.46 -19.59 11.26
C VAL A 736 29.91 -19.88 10.85
N GLU A 737 30.24 -19.63 9.59
CA GLU A 737 31.58 -19.84 9.04
C GLU A 737 32.48 -18.59 9.17
N GLY A 738 31.91 -17.42 9.52
CA GLY A 738 32.63 -16.20 9.89
C GLY A 738 32.69 -15.93 11.40
N SER A 739 32.84 -14.65 11.78
CA SER A 739 32.86 -14.23 13.19
C SER A 739 31.45 -14.12 13.78
N VAL A 740 31.33 -14.24 15.10
CA VAL A 740 30.05 -14.04 15.81
C VAL A 740 30.22 -13.00 16.91
N THR A 741 29.36 -11.99 16.90
CA THR A 741 29.27 -10.96 17.95
C THR A 741 27.97 -11.13 18.72
N GLY A 742 28.05 -11.32 20.04
CA GLY A 742 26.89 -11.54 20.91
C GLY A 742 26.45 -13.01 21.06
N ASP A 743 25.34 -13.23 21.76
CA ASP A 743 24.63 -14.50 21.88
C ASP A 743 23.12 -14.24 22.08
N PHE A 744 22.30 -15.29 21.99
CA PHE A 744 20.85 -15.19 22.24
C PHE A 744 20.57 -14.88 23.70
N ALA A 745 19.81 -13.81 23.95
CA ALA A 745 19.47 -13.34 25.29
C ALA A 745 18.44 -14.22 25.99
N ALA A 746 17.56 -14.87 25.22
CA ALA A 746 16.53 -15.76 25.74
C ALA A 746 16.23 -16.91 24.77
N VAL A 747 15.81 -18.03 25.34
CA VAL A 747 15.37 -19.23 24.63
C VAL A 747 13.96 -19.58 25.10
N ALA A 748 13.00 -19.61 24.18
CA ALA A 748 11.60 -19.95 24.43
C ALA A 748 11.19 -21.23 23.67
N GLY A 749 10.06 -21.83 24.08
CA GLY A 749 9.51 -23.02 23.42
C GLY A 749 10.17 -24.35 23.82
N LEU A 750 11.05 -24.32 24.82
CA LEU A 750 11.65 -25.52 25.43
C LEU A 750 11.01 -25.92 26.77
N ASP A 751 10.07 -25.13 27.29
CA ASP A 751 9.43 -25.37 28.58
C ASP A 751 8.66 -26.70 28.57
N ASN A 752 8.87 -27.52 29.61
CA ASN A 752 8.38 -28.90 29.70
C ASN A 752 8.91 -29.87 28.62
N SER A 753 9.89 -29.45 27.82
CA SER A 753 10.56 -30.32 26.84
C SER A 753 11.80 -30.99 27.45
N ARG A 754 12.18 -32.17 26.95
CA ARG A 754 13.47 -32.79 27.29
C ARG A 754 14.62 -32.19 26.47
N TRP A 755 14.44 -31.03 25.85
CA TRP A 755 15.40 -30.44 24.92
C TRP A 755 16.11 -29.24 25.56
N PHE A 756 17.38 -29.05 25.19
CA PHE A 756 18.24 -27.97 25.66
C PHE A 756 18.88 -27.25 24.47
N TRP A 757 18.98 -25.94 24.59
CA TRP A 757 19.73 -25.08 23.68
C TRP A 757 21.19 -24.99 24.13
N ARG A 758 22.13 -25.23 23.22
CA ARG A 758 23.56 -25.15 23.54
C ARG A 758 24.36 -24.55 22.39
N ARG A 759 25.29 -23.67 22.71
CA ARG A 759 26.32 -23.18 21.78
C ARG A 759 27.65 -23.89 22.01
N THR A 760 28.41 -24.15 20.96
CA THR A 760 29.81 -24.59 21.00
C THR A 760 30.55 -23.92 19.84
N SER A 761 31.43 -22.97 20.16
CA SER A 761 32.08 -22.10 19.16
C SER A 761 31.02 -21.37 18.30
N ASN A 762 31.10 -21.48 16.98
CA ASN A 762 30.17 -20.86 16.04
C ASN A 762 29.03 -21.80 15.61
N LYS A 763 28.62 -22.70 16.51
CA LYS A 763 27.55 -23.68 16.27
C LYS A 763 26.56 -23.71 17.42
N TRP A 764 25.28 -23.74 17.10
CA TRP A 764 24.18 -23.91 18.06
C TRP A 764 23.47 -25.23 17.81
N TYR A 765 22.98 -25.79 18.90
CA TYR A 765 22.42 -27.14 18.91
C TYR A 765 21.16 -27.21 19.75
N LEU A 766 20.24 -28.05 19.27
CA LEU A 766 19.12 -28.57 20.05
C LEU A 766 19.48 -30.00 20.50
N LYS A 767 19.61 -30.20 21.82
CA LYS A 767 20.05 -31.46 22.43
C LYS A 767 18.97 -32.06 23.32
N SER A 768 18.63 -33.33 23.14
CA SER A 768 17.71 -34.01 24.06
C SER A 768 18.44 -34.54 25.30
N ALA A 769 17.78 -34.50 26.46
CA ALA A 769 18.19 -35.17 27.67
C ALA A 769 18.32 -36.67 27.37
N GLY A 770 19.51 -37.22 27.57
CA GLY A 770 19.74 -38.67 27.42
C GLY A 770 18.80 -39.44 28.34
N MET A 771 18.43 -40.67 27.95
CA MET A 771 17.78 -41.60 28.88
C MET A 771 18.69 -41.73 30.11
N ALA A 772 18.17 -41.40 31.30
CA ALA A 772 18.77 -41.88 32.53
C ALA A 772 18.76 -43.41 32.46
N VAL A 773 19.92 -44.02 32.26
CA VAL A 773 20.09 -45.44 32.47
C VAL A 773 19.94 -45.65 33.97
N ILE A 774 18.77 -46.10 34.41
CA ILE A 774 18.60 -46.62 35.76
C ILE A 774 19.37 -47.95 35.76
N LEU A 775 20.62 -47.91 36.20
CA LEU A 775 21.31 -49.11 36.67
C LEU A 775 20.57 -49.55 37.94
N ARG A 776 19.90 -50.70 37.88
CA ARG A 776 19.31 -51.35 39.05
C ARG A 776 20.40 -51.94 39.94
#